data_AF-A0A0G0K180-F1
#
_entry.id   AF-A0A0G0K180-F1
#
_cell.length_a   1.000
_cell.length_b   1.000
_cell.length_c   1.000
_cell.angle_alpha   90.00
_cell.angle_beta   90.00
_cell.angle_gamma   90.00
#
_symmetry.space_group_name_H-M   'P 1'
#
loop_
_entity.id
_entity.type
_entity.pdbx_description
1 polymer ?
#
loop_
_entity_poly.entity_id
_entity_poly.type
_entity_poly.pdbx_seq_one_letter_code
_entity_poly.pdbx_strand_id
1 'polypeptide(L)'
;MSSYLNISRSNYFASLLFIIVIAGSIFFYHRVQAVDTTYTVCASGCDFTSLTSALANPGLGTLGNDTVQITADYVYVDAGSLILSVPDNVTVECLVGAPPFGNSGGAAQINLGSNVTIQDCTFENIDFSATNKTNVNLINDTFSDVTSGDVSFIETNGFKISDNTEIQRIDIRNSDNGIIDNNSFECRFYDNCISTTVSGGSYSISADIPSNIDITNNTITNFRTGTLGDFISLDAGENINFTGNTIKSDVELDDNFVPMLTMQNAEAYIAGNYFLFPEKVPAATNDTWGVNIRVNVANATVVAEHNTFILNGTGSILGGSSCFGVFDDNNPAFTPTISLTADYNLCYNPSVDAGGTGVQLNYDSSSINMIFDNSYNGFYNLSDLINNTNPTPPLLFTSLDGTTTTADPVLRTENVDTLDDYDPVSMSRYLDVNGINDIGALSAVRLVDYLIDDDCVVDYTSCVSNDSDILNTVIKSGDTIEIASGIYPPMTLDGPLNSITIEGAGSSTIFDASGVGSTLTLIDIDDSNINDIKLQSSTAPTITTYEITRARYTDSITTYDQFVNLDPEIPNGVFIIKGPPIANECENDIIDSDGADVTAAVGTATDNWNLVLMDYLGNKLTGFAPNNFISSALDFEGCADPGDITVEYFINDIFTVSGGIFTYNQAVADLVGVSVKLGDTDPPALTRIITQPSEGGILIENSDDHKSWKFKSDQWCHCLNKKCSK
;
A
#
# COMPACT_ATOMS: atom_id res chain seq x y z
N MET A 1 -49.05 -46.32 -0.99
CA MET A 1 -49.19 -47.64 -1.68
C MET A 1 -48.60 -48.73 -0.80
N SER A 2 -48.94 -50.00 -1.07
CA SER A 2 -48.36 -51.28 -0.62
C SER A 2 -47.12 -51.24 0.30
N SER A 3 -47.12 -51.83 1.50
CA SER A 3 -47.09 -53.30 1.79
C SER A 3 -45.83 -54.00 1.23
N TYR A 4 -45.06 -54.75 2.02
CA TYR A 4 -45.48 -56.01 2.65
C TYR A 4 -44.88 -56.31 4.04
N LEU A 5 -45.54 -57.22 4.78
CA LEU A 5 -44.96 -57.89 5.96
C LEU A 5 -44.04 -59.05 5.54
N ASN A 6 -43.12 -59.43 6.43
CA ASN A 6 -43.04 -60.84 6.83
C ASN A 6 -42.55 -61.01 8.28
N ILE A 7 -42.95 -62.10 8.95
CA ILE A 7 -42.71 -62.35 10.39
C ILE A 7 -42.20 -63.79 10.58
N SER A 8 -41.24 -63.99 11.49
CA SER A 8 -40.91 -65.31 12.04
C SER A 8 -40.58 -65.23 13.53
N ARG A 9 -40.79 -66.31 14.29
CA ARG A 9 -40.65 -66.43 15.76
C ARG A 9 -40.02 -67.77 16.14
N SER A 10 -39.08 -67.79 17.09
CA SER A 10 -38.64 -68.89 17.99
C SER A 10 -37.26 -68.53 18.58
N ASN A 11 -36.78 -68.94 19.76
CA ASN A 11 -37.35 -69.55 20.99
C ASN A 11 -36.46 -69.05 22.18
N TYR A 12 -36.94 -68.79 23.40
CA TYR A 12 -37.41 -69.71 24.45
C TYR A 12 -36.38 -70.72 25.01
N PHE A 13 -35.89 -70.46 26.24
CA PHE A 13 -35.40 -71.41 27.27
C PHE A 13 -34.13 -72.26 26.91
N ALA A 14 -33.31 -72.80 27.82
CA ALA A 14 -33.19 -72.74 29.30
C ALA A 14 -31.68 -72.99 29.65
N SER A 15 -31.04 -72.26 30.58
CA SER A 15 -30.98 -72.49 32.04
C SER A 15 -30.03 -73.62 32.52
N LEU A 16 -29.20 -73.29 33.54
CA LEU A 16 -28.33 -74.20 34.33
C LEU A 16 -27.13 -74.81 33.55
N LEU A 17 -25.99 -75.23 34.15
CA LEU A 17 -25.71 -75.58 35.56
C LEU A 17 -24.20 -75.39 35.93
N PHE A 18 -23.92 -74.80 37.11
CA PHE A 18 -22.79 -75.09 38.05
C PHE A 18 -21.30 -74.86 37.65
N ILE A 19 -20.33 -74.59 38.56
CA ILE A 19 -20.32 -74.08 39.97
C ILE A 19 -18.85 -73.85 40.46
N ILE A 20 -18.61 -73.13 41.58
CA ILE A 20 -17.38 -73.11 42.43
C ILE A 20 -16.13 -72.46 41.76
N VAL A 21 -15.32 -71.56 42.35
CA VAL A 21 -15.22 -70.78 43.63
C VAL A 21 -14.73 -69.34 43.26
N ILE A 22 -14.55 -68.32 44.11
CA ILE A 22 -14.53 -68.15 45.59
C ILE A 22 -15.54 -67.03 45.96
N ALA A 23 -15.80 -66.77 47.26
CA ALA A 23 -16.57 -65.62 47.73
C ALA A 23 -15.68 -64.55 48.41
N GLY A 24 -16.06 -63.27 48.30
CA GLY A 24 -15.70 -62.25 49.29
C GLY A 24 -15.00 -60.98 48.80
N SER A 25 -15.75 -60.05 48.20
CA SER A 25 -15.62 -58.60 48.49
C SER A 25 -16.75 -57.81 47.83
N ILE A 26 -17.46 -56.99 48.61
CA ILE A 26 -18.30 -55.91 48.05
C ILE A 26 -17.37 -54.72 47.87
N PHE A 27 -16.75 -54.62 46.69
CA PHE A 27 -16.03 -53.40 46.33
C PHE A 27 -17.02 -52.29 46.03
N PHE A 28 -17.21 -51.40 47.00
CA PHE A 28 -17.61 -50.03 46.70
C PHE A 28 -16.57 -49.45 45.75
N TYR A 29 -16.96 -49.18 44.50
CA TYR A 29 -16.25 -48.21 43.68
C TYR A 29 -16.44 -46.83 44.34
N HIS A 30 -15.58 -46.51 45.30
CA HIS A 30 -15.23 -45.11 45.51
C HIS A 30 -14.61 -44.65 44.19
N ARG A 31 -15.29 -43.73 43.50
CA ARG A 31 -14.55 -42.77 42.69
C ARG A 31 -13.69 -41.99 43.69
N VAL A 32 -12.40 -42.29 43.72
CA VAL A 32 -11.43 -41.32 44.22
C VAL A 32 -11.61 -40.13 43.28
N GLN A 33 -12.14 -39.02 43.79
CA GLN A 33 -12.04 -37.76 43.07
C GLN A 33 -10.56 -37.42 42.99
N ALA A 34 -10.12 -36.84 41.86
CA ALA A 34 -8.95 -36.00 41.88
C ALA A 34 -9.13 -34.97 43.01
N VAL A 35 -8.09 -34.83 43.84
CA VAL A 35 -8.01 -33.79 44.85
C VAL A 35 -6.80 -32.97 44.46
N ASP A 36 -7.05 -32.00 43.60
CA ASP A 36 -6.07 -31.02 43.15
C ASP A 36 -5.50 -30.32 44.39
N THR A 37 -4.20 -30.49 44.62
CA THR A 37 -3.54 -30.13 45.88
C THR A 37 -2.60 -28.95 45.68
N THR A 38 -2.82 -27.88 46.45
CA THR A 38 -1.95 -26.70 46.46
C THR A 38 -0.79 -26.88 47.45
N TYR A 39 0.43 -26.71 46.96
CA TYR A 39 1.69 -26.78 47.69
C TYR A 39 2.36 -25.40 47.70
N THR A 40 2.21 -24.65 48.80
CA THR A 40 2.90 -23.37 48.96
C THR A 40 4.36 -23.58 49.37
N VAL A 41 5.29 -22.93 48.66
CA VAL A 41 6.70 -22.84 49.08
C VAL A 41 6.77 -22.08 50.42
N CYS A 42 7.52 -22.59 51.40
CA CYS A 42 7.15 -22.43 52.81
C CYS A 42 8.00 -21.41 53.61
N ALA A 43 7.32 -20.42 54.20
CA ALA A 43 7.76 -19.13 54.82
C ALA A 43 8.91 -19.09 55.86
N SER A 44 9.76 -20.12 55.92
CA SER A 44 10.99 -20.16 56.69
C SER A 44 11.98 -21.09 55.97
N GLY A 45 12.56 -20.59 54.88
CA GLY A 45 13.41 -21.37 53.98
C GLY A 45 12.84 -21.55 52.58
N CYS A 46 12.05 -20.59 52.08
CA CYS A 46 11.65 -20.48 50.67
C CYS A 46 12.88 -20.21 49.76
N ASP A 47 13.79 -21.18 49.62
CA ASP A 47 14.90 -21.13 48.67
C ASP A 47 14.71 -22.12 47.51
N PHE A 48 15.58 -22.08 46.52
CA PHE A 48 15.54 -22.99 45.36
C PHE A 48 15.51 -24.49 45.75
N THR A 49 16.14 -24.87 46.87
CA THR A 49 16.09 -26.24 47.41
C THR A 49 14.69 -26.61 47.84
N SER A 50 13.95 -25.68 48.45
CA SER A 50 12.57 -25.89 48.89
C SER A 50 11.59 -26.06 47.72
N LEU A 51 11.76 -25.26 46.66
CA LEU A 51 11.01 -25.41 45.40
C LEU A 51 11.30 -26.75 44.73
N THR A 52 12.59 -27.09 44.58
CA THR A 52 13.02 -28.39 44.04
C THR A 52 12.45 -29.55 44.85
N SER A 53 12.38 -29.40 46.18
CA SER A 53 11.78 -30.41 47.08
C SER A 53 10.25 -30.51 46.96
N ALA A 54 9.56 -29.40 46.65
CA ALA A 54 8.13 -29.39 46.39
C ALA A 54 7.80 -30.08 45.05
N LEU A 55 8.54 -29.76 43.98
CA LEU A 55 8.38 -30.40 42.66
C LEU A 55 8.79 -31.89 42.68
N ALA A 56 9.72 -32.29 43.55
CA ALA A 56 10.10 -33.69 43.75
C ALA A 56 9.19 -34.48 44.72
N ASN A 57 8.06 -33.92 45.17
CA ASN A 57 7.23 -34.50 46.22
C ASN A 57 6.50 -35.79 45.75
N PRO A 58 6.68 -36.96 46.40
CA PRO A 58 6.07 -38.22 45.98
C PRO A 58 4.53 -38.22 45.99
N GLY A 59 3.93 -37.94 44.84
CA GLY A 59 2.48 -37.87 44.64
C GLY A 59 2.03 -36.70 43.77
N LEU A 60 2.87 -35.66 43.65
CA LEU A 60 2.59 -34.48 42.83
C LEU A 60 2.28 -34.87 41.37
N GLY A 61 1.17 -34.39 40.83
CA GLY A 61 0.72 -34.64 39.45
C GLY A 61 0.25 -36.08 39.18
N THR A 62 0.11 -36.93 40.20
CA THR A 62 -0.24 -38.37 40.01
C THR A 62 -1.73 -38.69 40.16
N LEU A 63 -2.53 -37.77 40.69
CA LEU A 63 -3.95 -37.99 41.03
C LEU A 63 -4.89 -36.83 40.65
N GLY A 64 -4.37 -35.71 40.19
CA GLY A 64 -5.11 -34.49 39.82
C GLY A 64 -4.16 -33.49 39.15
N ASN A 65 -4.64 -32.27 38.91
CA ASN A 65 -3.79 -31.15 38.49
C ASN A 65 -3.36 -30.39 39.74
N ASP A 66 -2.18 -30.71 40.27
CA ASP A 66 -1.68 -30.08 41.49
C ASP A 66 -1.08 -28.69 41.22
N THR A 67 -1.07 -27.81 42.22
CA THR A 67 -0.56 -26.44 42.08
C THR A 67 0.61 -26.20 43.02
N VAL A 68 1.72 -25.65 42.53
CA VAL A 68 2.85 -25.18 43.35
C VAL A 68 2.82 -23.65 43.39
N GLN A 69 2.54 -23.08 44.56
CA GLN A 69 2.45 -21.63 44.75
C GLN A 69 3.75 -21.07 45.32
N ILE A 70 4.27 -20.03 44.68
CA ILE A 70 5.51 -19.35 45.07
C ILE A 70 5.16 -17.97 45.63
N THR A 71 5.68 -17.65 46.81
CA THR A 71 5.29 -16.49 47.63
C THR A 71 6.35 -15.39 47.60
N ALA A 72 5.94 -14.16 47.96
CA ALA A 72 6.81 -12.99 48.05
C ALA A 72 7.92 -13.06 49.13
N ASP A 73 8.00 -14.14 49.89
CA ASP A 73 9.10 -14.47 50.81
C ASP A 73 10.05 -15.56 50.26
N TYR A 74 9.84 -15.99 49.00
CA TYR A 74 10.83 -16.72 48.23
C TYR A 74 12.11 -15.89 48.05
N VAL A 75 13.25 -16.57 48.04
CA VAL A 75 14.58 -16.01 47.88
C VAL A 75 15.30 -16.87 46.85
N TYR A 76 15.50 -16.32 45.65
CA TYR A 76 16.42 -16.93 44.71
C TYR A 76 17.84 -16.92 45.31
N VAL A 77 18.47 -18.08 45.34
CA VAL A 77 19.85 -18.26 45.79
C VAL A 77 20.62 -18.90 44.65
N ASP A 78 21.63 -18.18 44.15
CA ASP A 78 22.51 -18.66 43.09
C ASP A 78 23.20 -19.98 43.51
N ALA A 79 22.89 -21.04 42.78
CA ALA A 79 23.42 -22.39 42.99
C ALA A 79 24.40 -22.81 41.87
N GLY A 80 24.76 -21.91 40.95
CA GLY A 80 25.36 -22.23 39.66
C GLY A 80 24.34 -22.74 38.64
N SER A 81 24.82 -23.47 37.62
CA SER A 81 23.97 -23.98 36.52
C SER A 81 22.80 -24.82 37.07
N LEU A 82 21.61 -24.28 36.87
CA LEU A 82 20.36 -24.77 37.44
C LEU A 82 19.68 -25.71 36.44
N ILE A 83 19.14 -26.81 36.93
CA ILE A 83 18.18 -27.63 36.16
C ILE A 83 16.99 -27.91 37.07
N LEU A 84 15.88 -27.24 36.80
CA LEU A 84 14.58 -27.53 37.40
C LEU A 84 13.81 -28.50 36.48
N SER A 85 12.95 -29.33 37.07
CA SER A 85 12.04 -30.22 36.33
C SER A 85 10.65 -30.12 36.94
N VAL A 86 9.66 -29.69 36.17
CA VAL A 86 8.25 -29.67 36.56
C VAL A 86 7.60 -31.01 36.15
N PRO A 87 7.00 -31.77 37.07
CA PRO A 87 6.31 -33.02 36.73
C PRO A 87 5.08 -32.81 35.84
N ASP A 88 4.61 -33.89 35.21
CA ASP A 88 3.36 -33.87 34.44
C ASP A 88 2.14 -33.59 35.35
N ASN A 89 1.13 -32.88 34.85
CA ASN A 89 -0.10 -32.45 35.56
C ASN A 89 0.14 -31.49 36.74
N VAL A 90 0.99 -30.47 36.54
CA VAL A 90 1.34 -29.47 37.56
C VAL A 90 1.20 -28.05 37.03
N THR A 91 0.50 -27.19 37.79
CA THR A 91 0.56 -25.73 37.64
C THR A 91 1.62 -25.15 38.58
N VAL A 92 2.47 -24.24 38.11
CA VAL A 92 3.31 -23.38 38.95
C VAL A 92 2.77 -21.96 38.86
N GLU A 93 2.46 -21.35 39.99
CA GLU A 93 1.83 -20.02 40.10
C GLU A 93 2.69 -19.13 41.02
N CYS A 94 3.10 -17.96 40.52
CA CYS A 94 3.79 -16.97 41.34
C CYS A 94 2.81 -15.92 41.87
N LEU A 95 2.79 -15.73 43.20
CA LEU A 95 1.98 -14.69 43.82
C LEU A 95 2.70 -13.34 43.74
N VAL A 96 1.91 -12.27 43.53
CA VAL A 96 2.39 -10.88 43.39
C VAL A 96 3.49 -10.54 44.40
N GLY A 97 4.68 -10.22 43.88
CA GLY A 97 5.86 -9.89 44.68
C GLY A 97 6.83 -11.06 44.96
N ALA A 98 6.57 -12.27 44.44
CA ALA A 98 7.61 -13.27 44.26
C ALA A 98 8.80 -12.67 43.46
N PRO A 99 10.06 -12.93 43.83
CA PRO A 99 11.20 -12.45 43.06
C PRO A 99 11.42 -13.30 41.80
N PRO A 100 12.20 -12.80 40.82
CA PRO A 100 12.53 -13.56 39.62
C PRO A 100 13.22 -14.91 39.90
N PHE A 101 13.02 -15.86 39.00
CA PHE A 101 13.87 -17.03 38.86
C PHE A 101 15.12 -16.66 38.05
N GLY A 102 16.30 -17.12 38.50
CA GLY A 102 17.55 -16.97 37.76
C GLY A 102 18.32 -15.70 38.10
N ASN A 103 19.37 -15.42 37.32
CA ASN A 103 20.16 -14.19 37.42
C ASN A 103 21.04 -13.93 36.17
N SER A 104 21.49 -12.70 36.02
CA SER A 104 22.49 -12.21 35.05
C SER A 104 23.89 -12.83 35.19
N GLY A 105 24.11 -13.78 36.10
CA GLY A 105 25.38 -14.47 36.34
C GLY A 105 25.54 -15.78 35.57
N GLY A 106 24.46 -16.51 35.27
CA GLY A 106 24.52 -17.75 34.50
C GLY A 106 23.16 -18.36 34.19
N ALA A 107 23.05 -18.94 32.99
CA ALA A 107 21.80 -19.50 32.48
C ALA A 107 21.32 -20.73 33.28
N ALA A 108 20.01 -20.84 33.41
CA ALA A 108 19.30 -21.85 34.19
C ALA A 108 18.19 -22.50 33.35
N GLN A 109 18.02 -23.82 33.46
CA GLN A 109 17.06 -24.57 32.64
C GLN A 109 15.81 -24.99 33.43
N ILE A 110 14.62 -24.85 32.84
CA ILE A 110 13.37 -25.42 33.34
C ILE A 110 12.85 -26.45 32.33
N ASN A 111 12.92 -27.73 32.70
CA ASN A 111 12.35 -28.83 31.91
C ASN A 111 10.87 -29.04 32.29
N LEU A 112 9.99 -29.04 31.30
CA LEU A 112 8.54 -29.04 31.49
C LEU A 112 7.93 -30.43 31.34
N GLY A 113 6.89 -30.72 32.12
CA GLY A 113 6.05 -31.91 32.03
C GLY A 113 4.92 -31.76 30.99
N SER A 114 4.12 -32.82 30.82
CA SER A 114 2.87 -32.79 30.05
C SER A 114 1.71 -32.29 30.94
N ASN A 115 0.75 -31.58 30.37
CA ASN A 115 -0.34 -30.92 31.10
C ASN A 115 0.21 -29.98 32.19
N VAL A 116 1.23 -29.20 31.83
CA VAL A 116 1.89 -28.24 32.73
C VAL A 116 1.48 -26.83 32.36
N THR A 117 1.28 -26.01 33.38
CA THR A 117 1.13 -24.56 33.24
C THR A 117 2.14 -23.87 34.16
N ILE A 118 2.82 -22.86 33.67
CA ILE A 118 3.51 -21.87 34.48
C ILE A 118 2.80 -20.54 34.25
N GLN A 119 2.63 -19.75 35.32
CA GLN A 119 1.91 -18.48 35.24
C GLN A 119 2.28 -17.47 36.31
N ASP A 120 2.07 -16.19 35.97
CA ASP A 120 2.21 -15.01 36.83
C ASP A 120 3.65 -14.78 37.36
N CYS A 121 4.64 -15.45 36.76
CA CYS A 121 6.03 -15.53 37.24
C CYS A 121 6.99 -14.59 36.49
N THR A 122 8.17 -14.31 37.09
CA THR A 122 9.22 -13.49 36.45
C THR A 122 10.52 -14.30 36.25
N PHE A 123 11.16 -14.19 35.08
CA PHE A 123 12.30 -15.02 34.66
C PHE A 123 13.48 -14.18 34.15
N GLU A 124 14.67 -14.38 34.74
CA GLU A 124 15.95 -13.76 34.35
C GLU A 124 16.94 -14.86 33.94
N ASN A 125 17.38 -14.89 32.68
CA ASN A 125 18.37 -15.84 32.16
C ASN A 125 17.93 -17.33 32.19
N ILE A 126 16.69 -17.60 31.77
CA ILE A 126 16.05 -18.93 31.86
C ILE A 126 15.76 -19.54 30.48
N ASP A 127 16.20 -20.77 30.27
CA ASP A 127 15.85 -21.60 29.12
C ASP A 127 14.77 -22.63 29.50
N PHE A 128 13.61 -22.59 28.85
CA PHE A 128 12.54 -23.56 29.00
C PHE A 128 12.67 -24.68 27.96
N SER A 129 12.42 -25.93 28.35
CA SER A 129 12.41 -27.06 27.41
C SER A 129 11.22 -27.99 27.62
N ALA A 130 10.40 -28.10 26.59
CA ALA A 130 9.37 -29.12 26.44
C ALA A 130 9.80 -30.08 25.31
N THR A 131 10.33 -31.25 25.68
CA THR A 131 10.75 -32.29 24.72
C THR A 131 9.90 -33.54 24.88
N ASN A 132 9.22 -33.99 23.81
CA ASN A 132 8.25 -35.10 23.83
C ASN A 132 7.11 -34.87 24.85
N LYS A 133 6.46 -33.70 24.78
CA LYS A 133 5.43 -33.27 25.73
C LYS A 133 4.08 -32.96 25.08
N THR A 134 3.08 -32.70 25.91
CA THR A 134 1.71 -32.42 25.48
C THR A 134 1.02 -31.45 26.41
N ASN A 135 0.28 -30.47 25.88
CA ASN A 135 -0.40 -29.41 26.65
C ASN A 135 0.54 -28.69 27.63
N VAL A 136 1.47 -27.90 27.09
CA VAL A 136 2.45 -27.14 27.89
C VAL A 136 2.17 -25.64 27.75
N ASN A 137 1.93 -24.95 28.86
CA ASN A 137 1.51 -23.54 28.86
C ASN A 137 2.46 -22.64 29.67
N LEU A 138 2.79 -21.45 29.14
CA LEU A 138 3.38 -20.30 29.87
C LEU A 138 2.43 -19.10 29.69
N ILE A 139 1.92 -18.53 30.78
CA ILE A 139 0.77 -17.59 30.75
C ILE A 139 0.96 -16.41 31.70
N ASN A 140 0.87 -15.17 31.20
CA ASN A 140 1.01 -13.95 32.01
C ASN A 140 2.37 -13.86 32.76
N ASP A 141 3.40 -14.50 32.20
CA ASP A 141 4.77 -14.47 32.71
C ASP A 141 5.55 -13.25 32.17
N THR A 142 6.53 -12.79 32.94
CA THR A 142 7.44 -11.69 32.58
C THR A 142 8.85 -12.24 32.39
N PHE A 143 9.43 -12.08 31.22
CA PHE A 143 10.82 -12.41 30.94
C PHE A 143 11.72 -11.20 31.26
N SER A 144 12.97 -11.15 30.81
CA SER A 144 13.92 -10.10 31.21
C SER A 144 14.62 -9.48 30.00
N ASP A 145 14.36 -8.20 29.76
CA ASP A 145 15.02 -7.37 28.74
C ASP A 145 16.57 -7.42 28.77
N VAL A 146 17.18 -7.59 29.95
CA VAL A 146 18.64 -7.59 30.12
C VAL A 146 19.31 -8.97 30.03
N THR A 147 18.57 -10.07 29.82
CA THR A 147 19.15 -11.43 29.77
C THR A 147 18.53 -12.36 28.72
N SER A 148 19.34 -13.23 28.11
CA SER A 148 18.89 -14.25 27.16
C SER A 148 18.06 -15.35 27.81
N GLY A 149 16.93 -15.74 27.20
CA GLY A 149 16.20 -16.96 27.54
C GLY A 149 15.45 -17.52 26.33
N ASP A 150 15.48 -18.84 26.15
CA ASP A 150 14.83 -19.55 25.03
C ASP A 150 13.64 -20.40 25.50
N VAL A 151 12.55 -20.41 24.74
CA VAL A 151 11.42 -21.34 24.97
C VAL A 151 11.38 -22.41 23.88
N SER A 152 12.02 -23.54 24.14
CA SER A 152 12.18 -24.65 23.18
C SER A 152 11.06 -25.70 23.29
N PHE A 153 10.26 -25.82 22.24
CA PHE A 153 9.29 -26.89 21.99
C PHE A 153 9.84 -27.89 20.97
N ILE A 154 10.05 -29.14 21.39
CA ILE A 154 10.61 -30.21 20.55
C ILE A 154 9.71 -31.44 20.64
N GLU A 155 9.23 -31.96 19.51
CA GLU A 155 8.38 -33.15 19.45
C GLU A 155 7.17 -33.04 20.42
N THR A 156 6.60 -31.83 20.53
CA THR A 156 5.55 -31.47 21.51
C THR A 156 4.22 -31.20 20.82
N ASN A 157 3.13 -31.75 21.36
CA ASN A 157 1.80 -31.66 20.75
C ASN A 157 0.79 -31.00 21.71
N GLY A 158 0.40 -29.77 21.40
CA GLY A 158 -0.36 -28.89 22.28
C GLY A 158 0.57 -28.01 23.11
N PHE A 159 0.65 -26.71 22.80
CA PHE A 159 1.31 -25.72 23.65
C PHE A 159 0.60 -24.36 23.60
N LYS A 160 0.62 -23.59 24.69
CA LYS A 160 0.12 -22.21 24.74
C LYS A 160 1.14 -21.26 25.35
N ILE A 161 1.53 -20.23 24.62
CA ILE A 161 2.27 -19.07 25.12
C ILE A 161 1.32 -17.88 25.01
N SER A 162 0.82 -17.33 26.13
CA SER A 162 -0.03 -16.13 26.04
C SER A 162 0.12 -15.10 27.13
N ASP A 163 -0.21 -13.85 26.79
CA ASP A 163 -0.27 -12.72 27.72
C ASP A 163 1.09 -12.39 28.38
N ASN A 164 2.17 -12.98 27.88
CA ASN A 164 3.52 -12.84 28.45
C ASN A 164 4.23 -11.58 27.93
N THR A 165 5.21 -11.10 28.69
CA THR A 165 5.98 -9.90 28.37
C THR A 165 7.47 -10.15 28.27
N GLU A 166 8.16 -9.36 27.43
CA GLU A 166 9.62 -9.36 27.24
C GLU A 166 10.21 -10.71 26.74
N ILE A 167 9.42 -11.55 26.04
CA ILE A 167 9.90 -12.83 25.50
C ILE A 167 11.09 -12.59 24.55
N GLN A 168 12.20 -13.29 24.80
CA GLN A 168 13.41 -13.16 23.98
C GLN A 168 13.43 -14.14 22.79
N ARG A 169 12.93 -15.37 22.94
CA ARG A 169 12.78 -16.36 21.85
C ARG A 169 11.81 -17.51 22.13
N ILE A 170 11.16 -18.02 21.08
CA ILE A 170 10.49 -19.32 21.02
C ILE A 170 11.05 -20.15 19.85
N ASP A 171 11.40 -21.42 20.10
CA ASP A 171 11.96 -22.35 19.11
C ASP A 171 11.09 -23.61 19.01
N ILE A 172 10.52 -23.86 17.83
CA ILE A 172 9.49 -24.87 17.59
C ILE A 172 10.01 -25.90 16.61
N ARG A 173 10.12 -27.17 17.03
CA ARG A 173 10.71 -28.26 16.24
C ARG A 173 9.83 -29.49 16.26
N ASN A 174 9.39 -29.97 15.10
CA ASN A 174 8.47 -31.12 14.98
C ASN A 174 7.30 -31.04 15.99
N SER A 175 6.68 -29.88 16.17
CA SER A 175 5.73 -29.63 17.26
C SER A 175 4.43 -29.03 16.74
N ASP A 176 3.31 -29.52 17.25
CA ASP A 176 1.96 -29.33 16.67
C ASP A 176 0.98 -28.67 17.64
N ASN A 177 -0.13 -28.15 17.09
CA ASN A 177 -1.29 -27.65 17.85
C ASN A 177 -0.87 -26.54 18.84
N GLY A 178 -0.10 -25.58 18.34
CA GLY A 178 0.48 -24.48 19.11
C GLY A 178 -0.36 -23.22 19.08
N ILE A 179 -0.36 -22.46 20.17
CA ILE A 179 -0.97 -21.13 20.26
C ILE A 179 0.06 -20.17 20.87
N ILE A 180 0.32 -19.07 20.20
CA ILE A 180 1.20 -17.97 20.65
C ILE A 180 0.39 -16.68 20.52
N ASP A 181 -0.29 -16.26 21.60
CA ASP A 181 -1.34 -15.24 21.56
C ASP A 181 -1.09 -14.07 22.52
N ASN A 182 -1.23 -12.83 22.07
CA ASN A 182 -1.20 -11.62 22.92
C ASN A 182 0.10 -11.45 23.74
N ASN A 183 1.26 -11.82 23.20
CA ASN A 183 2.55 -11.65 23.89
C ASN A 183 3.33 -10.43 23.38
N SER A 184 4.19 -9.88 24.23
CA SER A 184 5.25 -8.93 23.84
C SER A 184 6.60 -9.63 23.75
N PHE A 185 7.27 -9.49 22.61
CA PHE A 185 8.60 -10.02 22.34
C PHE A 185 9.61 -8.88 22.13
N GLU A 186 10.83 -9.08 22.65
CA GLU A 186 11.96 -8.21 22.45
C GLU A 186 13.15 -9.01 21.91
N CYS A 187 13.42 -8.92 20.61
CA CYS A 187 14.45 -9.72 19.94
C CYS A 187 15.84 -9.11 20.19
N ARG A 188 16.39 -9.28 21.41
CA ARG A 188 17.66 -8.66 21.83
C ARG A 188 18.87 -9.59 21.69
N PHE A 189 18.73 -10.88 21.96
CA PHE A 189 19.87 -11.80 22.13
C PHE A 189 20.06 -12.86 21.03
N TYR A 190 19.01 -13.15 20.26
CA TYR A 190 19.01 -14.23 19.25
C TYR A 190 18.86 -13.68 17.82
N ASP A 191 19.08 -14.53 16.81
CA ASP A 191 18.94 -14.16 15.40
C ASP A 191 17.47 -14.06 14.94
N ASN A 192 16.55 -14.76 15.62
CA ASN A 192 15.10 -14.66 15.43
C ASN A 192 14.36 -14.72 16.78
N CYS A 193 13.16 -14.13 16.85
CA CYS A 193 12.26 -14.18 18.01
C CYS A 193 11.38 -15.45 18.01
N ILE A 194 10.96 -15.91 16.83
CA ILE A 194 10.15 -17.13 16.66
C ILE A 194 10.76 -17.91 15.50
N SER A 195 10.94 -19.21 15.67
CA SER A 195 11.36 -20.10 14.57
C SER A 195 10.64 -21.44 14.55
N THR A 196 10.12 -21.87 13.40
CA THR A 196 9.66 -23.25 13.17
C THR A 196 10.66 -24.01 12.30
N THR A 197 11.12 -25.18 12.74
CA THR A 197 12.12 -25.98 12.02
C THR A 197 11.85 -27.48 12.11
N VAL A 198 12.59 -28.29 11.35
CA VAL A 198 12.61 -29.74 11.49
C VAL A 198 13.81 -30.24 12.30
N SER A 199 13.57 -31.21 13.18
CA SER A 199 14.60 -31.92 13.94
C SER A 199 15.60 -32.60 12.99
N GLY A 200 16.87 -32.22 13.11
CA GLY A 200 17.95 -32.64 12.20
C GLY A 200 18.34 -31.62 11.12
N GLY A 201 17.64 -30.49 11.00
CA GLY A 201 18.09 -29.35 10.17
C GLY A 201 18.15 -29.61 8.67
N SER A 202 17.33 -30.54 8.16
CA SER A 202 17.18 -30.80 6.73
C SER A 202 15.76 -31.31 6.47
N TYR A 203 14.93 -30.45 5.85
CA TYR A 203 13.56 -30.79 5.49
C TYR A 203 13.53 -32.03 4.58
N SER A 204 12.63 -32.96 4.89
CA SER A 204 12.34 -34.11 4.04
C SER A 204 10.84 -34.33 3.99
N ILE A 205 10.32 -34.83 2.87
CA ILE A 205 8.90 -35.14 2.64
C ILE A 205 8.40 -36.32 3.51
N SER A 206 9.25 -36.82 4.42
CA SER A 206 8.95 -37.85 5.42
C SER A 206 9.35 -37.44 6.84
N ALA A 207 9.67 -36.17 7.08
CA ALA A 207 9.85 -35.62 8.41
C ALA A 207 8.48 -35.28 9.03
N ASP A 208 8.41 -35.33 10.35
CA ASP A 208 7.37 -34.66 11.12
C ASP A 208 7.63 -33.15 11.02
N ILE A 209 6.65 -32.35 10.60
CA ILE A 209 6.81 -30.91 10.38
C ILE A 209 5.85 -30.14 11.30
N PRO A 210 6.24 -28.97 11.86
CA PRO A 210 5.38 -28.22 12.78
C PRO A 210 4.03 -27.88 12.14
N SER A 211 2.92 -28.31 12.73
CA SER A 211 1.59 -28.17 12.11
C SER A 211 0.53 -27.57 13.03
N ASN A 212 -0.42 -26.83 12.44
CA ASN A 212 -1.56 -26.24 13.15
C ASN A 212 -1.09 -25.31 14.28
N ILE A 213 -0.45 -24.20 13.92
CA ILE A 213 0.10 -23.24 14.88
C ILE A 213 -0.53 -21.87 14.64
N ASP A 214 -1.20 -21.34 15.67
CA ASP A 214 -1.77 -20.00 15.69
C ASP A 214 -0.79 -19.03 16.37
N ILE A 215 -0.40 -17.96 15.68
CA ILE A 215 0.47 -16.89 16.16
C ILE A 215 -0.31 -15.58 16.01
N THR A 216 -0.90 -15.11 17.12
CA THR A 216 -1.95 -14.09 17.09
C THR A 216 -1.71 -12.90 18.02
N ASN A 217 -2.05 -11.69 17.58
CA ASN A 217 -2.08 -10.48 18.42
C ASN A 217 -0.75 -10.12 19.12
N ASN A 218 0.41 -10.65 18.67
CA ASN A 218 1.69 -10.42 19.35
C ASN A 218 2.35 -9.11 18.89
N THR A 219 3.07 -8.44 19.79
CA THR A 219 3.99 -7.34 19.44
C THR A 219 5.41 -7.88 19.41
N ILE A 220 6.06 -7.82 18.25
CA ILE A 220 7.39 -8.39 18.01
C ILE A 220 8.37 -7.27 17.65
N THR A 221 9.26 -6.95 18.59
CA THR A 221 10.15 -5.78 18.50
C THR A 221 11.61 -6.22 18.36
N ASN A 222 12.24 -5.94 17.21
CA ASN A 222 13.68 -6.12 17.06
C ASN A 222 14.48 -5.04 17.81
N PHE A 223 15.57 -5.46 18.45
CA PHE A 223 16.52 -4.59 19.15
C PHE A 223 18.00 -4.82 18.74
N ARG A 224 18.26 -5.62 17.70
CA ARG A 224 19.63 -5.89 17.19
C ARG A 224 19.87 -5.12 15.90
N THR A 225 20.94 -4.32 15.84
CA THR A 225 21.33 -3.55 14.64
C THR A 225 21.90 -4.44 13.53
N GLY A 226 22.70 -5.42 13.94
CA GLY A 226 23.44 -6.34 13.07
C GLY A 226 22.76 -7.70 12.93
N THR A 227 21.46 -7.74 12.64
CA THR A 227 20.76 -8.97 12.28
C THR A 227 21.33 -9.54 10.98
N LEU A 228 21.78 -10.79 11.02
CA LEU A 228 22.30 -11.55 9.86
C LEU A 228 21.25 -12.51 9.28
N GLY A 229 19.98 -12.26 9.58
CA GLY A 229 18.85 -13.13 9.27
C GLY A 229 17.53 -12.46 9.65
N ASP A 230 16.49 -13.29 9.72
CA ASP A 230 15.10 -12.88 9.63
C ASP A 230 14.48 -12.72 11.04
N PHE A 231 13.68 -11.67 11.34
CA PHE A 231 13.15 -11.49 12.72
C PHE A 231 12.29 -12.69 13.17
N ILE A 232 11.56 -13.29 12.22
CA ILE A 232 10.74 -14.50 12.37
C ILE A 232 11.09 -15.46 11.22
N SER A 233 11.41 -16.72 11.53
CA SER A 233 11.94 -17.70 10.58
C SER A 233 11.12 -18.99 10.57
N LEU A 234 10.12 -19.06 9.69
CA LEU A 234 9.23 -20.22 9.58
C LEU A 234 9.72 -21.16 8.48
N ASP A 235 10.81 -21.88 8.78
CA ASP A 235 11.61 -22.68 7.83
C ASP A 235 10.90 -23.97 7.33
N ALA A 236 9.83 -24.34 8.05
CA ALA A 236 8.88 -25.40 7.72
C ALA A 236 7.56 -25.19 8.48
N GLY A 237 6.42 -25.52 7.87
CA GLY A 237 5.15 -25.70 8.60
C GLY A 237 3.92 -25.97 7.74
N GLU A 238 2.92 -26.65 8.29
CA GLU A 238 1.60 -26.86 7.66
C GLU A 238 0.49 -26.18 8.48
N ASN A 239 -0.43 -25.47 7.82
CA ASN A 239 -1.54 -24.75 8.47
C ASN A 239 -1.07 -23.81 9.60
N ILE A 240 -0.20 -22.84 9.26
CA ILE A 240 0.26 -21.81 10.19
C ILE A 240 -0.59 -20.54 10.03
N ASN A 241 -1.26 -20.10 11.09
CA ASN A 241 -2.01 -18.83 11.09
C ASN A 241 -1.15 -17.76 11.77
N PHE A 242 -0.85 -16.67 11.07
CA PHE A 242 -0.09 -15.53 11.60
C PHE A 242 -0.95 -14.27 11.45
N THR A 243 -1.71 -13.90 12.49
CA THR A 243 -2.73 -12.84 12.37
C THR A 243 -2.75 -11.80 13.48
N GLY A 244 -3.08 -10.54 13.14
CA GLY A 244 -3.19 -9.45 14.13
C GLY A 244 -1.87 -9.02 14.80
N ASN A 245 -0.71 -9.51 14.33
CA ASN A 245 0.58 -9.22 14.96
C ASN A 245 1.15 -7.87 14.49
N THR A 246 1.87 -7.17 15.37
CA THR A 246 2.67 -5.99 15.02
C THR A 246 4.15 -6.35 15.07
N ILE A 247 4.86 -6.16 13.96
CA ILE A 247 6.29 -6.48 13.81
C ILE A 247 7.02 -5.18 13.50
N LYS A 248 8.03 -4.84 14.31
CA LYS A 248 8.77 -3.57 14.22
C LYS A 248 10.23 -3.70 14.64
N SER A 249 11.02 -2.64 14.48
CA SER A 249 12.37 -2.50 15.02
C SER A 249 12.48 -1.18 15.79
N ASP A 250 12.95 -1.23 17.03
CA ASP A 250 13.23 -0.04 17.86
C ASP A 250 14.71 0.38 17.77
N VAL A 251 15.42 -0.13 16.75
CA VAL A 251 16.81 0.24 16.41
C VAL A 251 16.97 0.41 14.89
N GLU A 252 17.82 1.36 14.52
CA GLU A 252 18.39 1.50 13.17
C GLU A 252 19.22 0.25 12.83
N LEU A 253 19.02 -0.32 11.64
CA LEU A 253 19.73 -1.51 11.18
C LEU A 253 20.97 -1.17 10.35
N ASP A 254 22.01 -1.99 10.53
CA ASP A 254 23.20 -2.03 9.67
C ASP A 254 22.82 -2.39 8.21
N ASP A 255 23.76 -2.11 7.28
CA ASP A 255 23.64 -2.40 5.84
C ASP A 255 23.74 -3.92 5.53
N ASN A 256 22.76 -4.68 6.02
CA ASN A 256 22.50 -6.08 5.73
C ASN A 256 21.10 -6.23 5.10
N PHE A 257 20.91 -7.28 4.29
CA PHE A 257 19.57 -7.68 3.85
C PHE A 257 18.83 -8.36 5.02
N VAL A 258 17.62 -7.89 5.36
CA VAL A 258 16.89 -8.33 6.57
C VAL A 258 15.38 -8.45 6.30
N PRO A 259 14.84 -9.67 6.15
CA PRO A 259 13.40 -9.94 6.23
C PRO A 259 12.82 -9.79 7.64
N MET A 260 11.56 -9.38 7.71
CA MET A 260 10.79 -9.33 8.97
C MET A 260 10.11 -10.68 9.26
N LEU A 261 9.46 -11.27 8.26
CA LEU A 261 8.90 -12.63 8.31
C LEU A 261 9.38 -13.46 7.12
N THR A 262 10.04 -14.58 7.39
CA THR A 262 10.35 -15.60 6.38
C THR A 262 9.38 -16.77 6.47
N MET A 263 8.81 -17.14 5.33
CA MET A 263 8.14 -18.42 5.09
C MET A 263 9.02 -19.27 4.19
N GLN A 264 9.44 -20.46 4.62
CA GLN A 264 10.12 -21.43 3.75
C GLN A 264 9.44 -22.80 3.81
N ASN A 265 9.22 -23.44 2.66
CA ASN A 265 8.63 -24.79 2.57
C ASN A 265 7.30 -24.94 3.37
N ALA A 266 6.44 -23.90 3.39
CA ALA A 266 5.34 -23.79 4.37
C ALA A 266 3.98 -23.44 3.76
N GLU A 267 2.90 -23.85 4.44
CA GLU A 267 1.51 -23.42 4.20
C GLU A 267 1.06 -22.47 5.32
N ALA A 268 0.71 -21.22 4.98
CA ALA A 268 0.37 -20.20 5.96
C ALA A 268 -0.70 -19.20 5.50
N TYR A 269 -1.49 -18.72 6.48
CA TYR A 269 -2.44 -17.61 6.35
C TYR A 269 -1.92 -16.42 7.17
N ILE A 270 -1.69 -15.28 6.50
CA ILE A 270 -1.06 -14.09 7.06
C ILE A 270 -2.06 -12.93 6.96
N ALA A 271 -2.71 -12.52 8.05
CA ALA A 271 -3.76 -11.49 7.95
C ALA A 271 -3.91 -10.53 9.13
N GLY A 272 -4.22 -9.27 8.86
CA GLY A 272 -4.41 -8.25 9.90
C GLY A 272 -3.11 -7.81 10.58
N ASN A 273 -1.94 -8.07 10.00
CA ASN A 273 -0.65 -7.76 10.63
C ASN A 273 -0.12 -6.38 10.20
N TYR A 274 0.59 -5.71 11.12
CA TYR A 274 1.34 -4.47 10.85
C TYR A 274 2.83 -4.77 10.76
N PHE A 275 3.43 -4.51 9.60
CA PHE A 275 4.87 -4.57 9.37
C PHE A 275 5.42 -3.15 9.31
N LEU A 276 5.97 -2.66 10.43
CA LEU A 276 6.61 -1.36 10.53
C LEU A 276 8.11 -1.52 10.25
N PHE A 277 8.58 -1.05 9.10
CA PHE A 277 9.92 -1.39 8.63
C PHE A 277 11.00 -0.73 9.51
N PRO A 278 12.16 -1.37 9.66
CA PRO A 278 13.33 -0.78 10.31
C PRO A 278 13.92 0.37 9.49
N GLU A 279 14.23 1.48 10.15
CA GLU A 279 15.18 2.45 9.59
C GLU A 279 16.54 1.78 9.34
N LYS A 280 17.24 2.23 8.29
CA LYS A 280 18.55 1.72 7.86
C LYS A 280 19.58 2.84 7.97
N VAL A 281 20.82 2.48 8.33
CA VAL A 281 21.95 3.42 8.39
C VAL A 281 22.06 4.23 7.08
N PRO A 282 22.34 5.55 7.13
CA PRO A 282 22.36 6.40 5.94
C PRO A 282 23.31 5.89 4.84
N ALA A 283 22.76 5.81 3.62
CA ALA A 283 23.40 5.22 2.44
C ALA A 283 23.69 3.70 2.51
N ALA A 284 22.88 2.96 3.27
CA ALA A 284 22.72 1.51 3.09
C ALA A 284 22.36 1.16 1.62
N THR A 285 22.71 -0.07 1.24
CA THR A 285 22.58 -0.62 -0.12
C THR A 285 21.80 -1.93 -0.16
N ASN A 286 21.51 -2.54 0.99
CA ASN A 286 20.72 -3.75 1.13
C ASN A 286 19.33 -3.47 1.71
N ASP A 287 18.38 -4.30 1.29
CA ASP A 287 16.95 -4.08 1.47
C ASP A 287 16.36 -4.76 2.72
N THR A 288 15.14 -4.37 3.07
CA THR A 288 14.30 -5.13 4.02
C THR A 288 12.98 -5.54 3.35
N TRP A 289 12.57 -6.78 3.57
CA TRP A 289 11.31 -7.34 3.07
C TRP A 289 10.34 -7.64 4.23
N GLY A 290 9.06 -7.30 4.06
CA GLY A 290 8.02 -7.59 5.04
C GLY A 290 7.76 -9.09 5.16
N VAL A 291 7.18 -9.70 4.12
CA VAL A 291 7.05 -11.15 3.98
C VAL A 291 7.97 -11.66 2.87
N ASN A 292 8.90 -12.54 3.23
CA ASN A 292 9.84 -13.21 2.34
C ASN A 292 9.44 -14.69 2.17
N ILE A 293 9.15 -15.11 0.94
CA ILE A 293 8.68 -16.46 0.61
C ILE A 293 9.79 -17.21 -0.14
N ARG A 294 10.21 -18.34 0.41
CA ARG A 294 11.29 -19.19 -0.12
C ARG A 294 10.84 -20.65 -0.30
N VAL A 295 11.46 -21.36 -1.23
CA VAL A 295 11.32 -22.82 -1.37
C VAL A 295 12.66 -23.46 -1.71
N ASN A 296 12.85 -24.69 -1.25
CA ASN A 296 14.06 -25.48 -1.49
C ASN A 296 13.71 -26.95 -1.77
N VAL A 297 12.86 -27.54 -0.93
CA VAL A 297 12.50 -28.98 -0.97
C VAL A 297 11.03 -29.29 -0.71
N ALA A 298 10.17 -28.27 -0.60
CA ALA A 298 8.72 -28.40 -0.64
C ALA A 298 8.10 -27.27 -1.50
N ASN A 299 6.79 -27.34 -1.69
CA ASN A 299 6.01 -26.19 -2.14
C ASN A 299 5.90 -25.14 -1.01
N ALA A 300 5.44 -23.95 -1.34
CA ALA A 300 4.91 -22.99 -0.35
C ALA A 300 3.54 -22.49 -0.81
N THR A 301 2.62 -22.32 0.13
CA THR A 301 1.28 -21.77 -0.09
C THR A 301 1.05 -20.67 0.92
N VAL A 302 1.00 -19.42 0.45
CA VAL A 302 0.82 -18.25 1.32
C VAL A 302 -0.41 -17.50 0.85
N VAL A 303 -1.35 -17.29 1.77
CA VAL A 303 -2.49 -16.39 1.58
C VAL A 303 -2.25 -15.21 2.52
N ALA A 304 -2.05 -14.03 1.95
CA ALA A 304 -1.76 -12.79 2.66
C ALA A 304 -2.88 -11.78 2.42
N GLU A 305 -3.71 -11.55 3.42
CA GLU A 305 -4.93 -10.74 3.32
C GLU A 305 -4.93 -9.62 4.36
N HIS A 306 -5.35 -8.40 4.02
CA HIS A 306 -5.54 -7.33 5.01
C HIS A 306 -4.29 -7.05 5.88
N ASN A 307 -3.08 -6.95 5.31
CA ASN A 307 -1.88 -6.57 6.07
C ASN A 307 -1.47 -5.12 5.75
N THR A 308 -0.97 -4.40 6.75
CA THR A 308 -0.40 -3.06 6.61
C THR A 308 1.13 -3.15 6.63
N PHE A 309 1.78 -2.63 5.60
CA PHE A 309 3.24 -2.53 5.50
C PHE A 309 3.64 -1.06 5.38
N ILE A 310 4.43 -0.56 6.33
CA ILE A 310 4.91 0.82 6.38
C ILE A 310 6.42 0.83 6.15
N LEU A 311 6.84 1.30 4.97
CA LEU A 311 8.24 1.34 4.53
C LEU A 311 9.00 2.53 5.14
N ASN A 312 9.10 2.56 6.47
CA ASN A 312 9.92 3.53 7.19
C ASN A 312 11.40 3.36 6.83
N GLY A 313 12.00 4.43 6.28
CA GLY A 313 13.44 4.52 6.06
C GLY A 313 13.80 5.60 5.05
N THR A 314 14.93 6.30 5.26
CA THR A 314 15.51 7.15 4.22
C THR A 314 15.87 6.27 3.02
N GLY A 315 15.31 6.57 1.84
CA GLY A 315 15.34 5.69 0.67
C GLY A 315 16.71 5.06 0.42
N SER A 316 16.76 3.73 0.45
CA SER A 316 17.91 2.96 -0.03
C SER A 316 18.25 3.43 -1.44
N ILE A 317 19.54 3.60 -1.73
CA ILE A 317 20.03 3.99 -3.06
C ILE A 317 19.76 2.93 -4.15
N LEU A 318 19.21 1.78 -3.76
CA LEU A 318 18.63 0.73 -4.59
C LEU A 318 17.23 0.41 -4.03
N GLY A 319 16.17 0.55 -4.82
CA GLY A 319 14.77 0.49 -4.35
C GLY A 319 14.18 -0.92 -4.11
N GLY A 320 14.93 -1.84 -3.51
CA GLY A 320 14.54 -3.26 -3.35
C GLY A 320 13.80 -3.61 -2.07
N SER A 321 13.65 -2.70 -1.10
CA SER A 321 12.80 -2.90 0.09
C SER A 321 11.36 -3.15 -0.35
N SER A 322 10.72 -4.20 0.18
CA SER A 322 9.50 -4.76 -0.42
C SER A 322 8.47 -5.26 0.58
N CYS A 323 7.19 -5.08 0.30
CA CYS A 323 6.12 -5.62 1.13
C CYS A 323 6.07 -7.16 1.04
N PHE A 324 6.06 -7.69 -0.19
CA PHE A 324 6.25 -9.11 -0.47
C PHE A 324 7.51 -9.35 -1.30
N GLY A 325 8.25 -10.41 -0.98
CA GLY A 325 9.40 -10.88 -1.74
C GLY A 325 9.37 -12.39 -1.95
N VAL A 326 9.72 -12.84 -3.16
CA VAL A 326 9.78 -14.26 -3.54
C VAL A 326 11.20 -14.58 -4.02
N PHE A 327 11.83 -15.59 -3.41
CA PHE A 327 13.24 -15.93 -3.65
C PHE A 327 13.46 -17.44 -3.77
N ASP A 328 14.39 -17.86 -4.64
CA ASP A 328 14.78 -19.26 -4.79
C ASP A 328 16.21 -19.53 -4.30
N ASP A 329 16.42 -20.66 -3.61
CA ASP A 329 17.76 -21.10 -3.17
C ASP A 329 18.64 -21.60 -4.35
N ASN A 330 18.27 -21.28 -5.60
CA ASN A 330 19.02 -21.47 -6.86
C ASN A 330 19.41 -22.92 -7.21
N ASN A 331 18.97 -23.91 -6.43
CA ASN A 331 19.25 -25.33 -6.65
C ASN A 331 18.24 -26.29 -5.98
N PRO A 332 16.91 -26.13 -6.16
CA PRO A 332 15.93 -27.07 -5.62
C PRO A 332 16.05 -28.44 -6.30
N ALA A 333 15.78 -29.52 -5.55
CA ALA A 333 15.97 -30.91 -6.02
C ALA A 333 14.90 -31.38 -7.04
N PHE A 334 13.88 -30.57 -7.25
CA PHE A 334 12.79 -30.67 -8.23
C PHE A 334 12.30 -29.23 -8.50
N THR A 335 11.22 -29.06 -9.28
CA THR A 335 10.58 -27.75 -9.47
C THR A 335 9.43 -27.60 -8.46
N PRO A 336 9.63 -26.96 -7.28
CA PRO A 336 8.54 -26.64 -6.36
C PRO A 336 7.56 -25.63 -6.96
N THR A 337 6.35 -25.60 -6.39
CA THR A 337 5.37 -24.54 -6.64
C THR A 337 5.31 -23.58 -5.47
N ILE A 338 5.36 -22.28 -5.75
CA ILE A 338 4.90 -21.24 -4.84
C ILE A 338 3.51 -20.81 -5.29
N SER A 339 2.56 -20.77 -4.36
CA SER A 339 1.27 -20.12 -4.54
C SER A 339 1.18 -18.95 -3.57
N LEU A 340 1.08 -17.73 -4.09
CA LEU A 340 0.83 -16.52 -3.32
C LEU A 340 -0.54 -15.95 -3.75
N THR A 341 -1.46 -15.84 -2.80
CA THR A 341 -2.63 -14.97 -2.90
C THR A 341 -2.35 -13.76 -2.04
N ALA A 342 -2.35 -12.56 -2.61
CA ALA A 342 -2.10 -11.32 -1.89
C ALA A 342 -3.24 -10.32 -2.17
N ASP A 343 -4.22 -10.26 -1.27
CA ASP A 343 -5.43 -9.44 -1.46
C ASP A 343 -5.60 -8.41 -0.33
N TYR A 344 -6.17 -7.24 -0.62
CA TYR A 344 -6.47 -6.19 0.39
C TYR A 344 -5.28 -5.71 1.24
N ASN A 345 -4.02 -5.83 0.77
CA ASN A 345 -2.85 -5.37 1.53
C ASN A 345 -2.51 -3.91 1.23
N LEU A 346 -2.15 -3.15 2.27
CA LEU A 346 -1.65 -1.78 2.20
C LEU A 346 -0.11 -1.81 2.18
N CYS A 347 0.51 -1.28 1.12
CA CYS A 347 1.97 -1.10 1.01
C CYS A 347 2.25 0.40 0.85
N TYR A 348 2.75 1.04 1.90
CA TYR A 348 2.86 2.49 2.01
C TYR A 348 4.30 2.93 2.30
N ASN A 349 4.81 3.85 1.49
CA ASN A 349 6.09 4.51 1.70
C ASN A 349 5.87 5.98 2.16
N PRO A 350 6.16 6.35 3.42
CA PRO A 350 6.01 7.71 3.94
C PRO A 350 7.08 8.73 3.46
N SER A 351 8.06 8.30 2.66
CA SER A 351 9.06 9.20 2.06
C SER A 351 8.42 10.25 1.15
N VAL A 352 9.07 11.40 0.94
CA VAL A 352 8.67 12.35 -0.11
C VAL A 352 9.08 11.90 -1.52
N ASP A 353 10.03 10.98 -1.61
CA ASP A 353 10.51 10.36 -2.85
C ASP A 353 10.03 8.90 -2.94
N ALA A 354 9.54 8.50 -4.11
CA ALA A 354 9.00 7.16 -4.35
C ALA A 354 10.08 6.06 -4.26
N GLY A 355 9.83 5.04 -3.45
CA GLY A 355 10.85 4.11 -2.97
C GLY A 355 10.29 2.72 -2.66
N GLY A 356 11.09 1.69 -2.90
CA GLY A 356 10.72 0.30 -2.64
C GLY A 356 9.77 -0.31 -3.68
N THR A 357 9.35 -1.55 -3.42
CA THR A 357 8.56 -2.36 -4.34
C THR A 357 7.34 -2.99 -3.65
N GLY A 358 6.21 -3.10 -4.35
CA GLY A 358 5.03 -3.83 -3.85
C GLY A 358 5.30 -5.34 -3.71
N VAL A 359 5.59 -6.00 -4.84
CA VAL A 359 5.97 -7.42 -4.91
C VAL A 359 7.30 -7.59 -5.66
N GLN A 360 8.33 -8.08 -4.97
CA GLN A 360 9.64 -8.37 -5.54
C GLN A 360 9.78 -9.85 -5.91
N LEU A 361 10.07 -10.13 -7.18
CA LEU A 361 10.25 -11.47 -7.72
C LEU A 361 11.73 -11.67 -8.07
N ASN A 362 12.42 -12.50 -7.29
CA ASN A 362 13.85 -12.77 -7.44
C ASN A 362 14.11 -14.28 -7.43
N TYR A 363 13.51 -14.98 -8.39
CA TYR A 363 13.61 -16.44 -8.57
C TYR A 363 13.92 -16.78 -10.03
N ASP A 364 14.57 -17.92 -10.31
CA ASP A 364 14.63 -18.46 -11.68
C ASP A 364 13.31 -19.14 -12.09
N SER A 365 12.70 -18.70 -13.20
CA SER A 365 11.48 -19.29 -13.75
C SER A 365 11.67 -20.73 -14.29
N SER A 366 12.91 -21.23 -14.34
CA SER A 366 13.20 -22.65 -14.58
C SER A 366 13.23 -23.51 -13.30
N SER A 367 13.42 -22.90 -12.12
CA SER A 367 13.52 -23.59 -10.82
C SER A 367 12.19 -23.61 -10.05
N ILE A 368 11.34 -22.58 -10.17
CA ILE A 368 10.05 -22.47 -9.47
C ILE A 368 8.88 -22.32 -10.45
N ASN A 369 7.79 -23.04 -10.18
CA ASN A 369 6.47 -22.75 -10.73
C ASN A 369 5.73 -21.74 -9.83
N MET A 370 5.49 -20.52 -10.31
CA MET A 370 4.85 -19.45 -9.52
C MET A 370 3.38 -19.29 -9.91
N ILE A 371 2.49 -19.33 -8.92
CA ILE A 371 1.10 -18.89 -8.99
C ILE A 371 0.99 -17.63 -8.14
N PHE A 372 0.52 -16.53 -8.74
CA PHE A 372 0.33 -15.26 -8.06
C PHE A 372 -1.04 -14.67 -8.40
N ASP A 373 -1.95 -14.73 -7.42
CA ASP A 373 -3.26 -14.09 -7.47
C ASP A 373 -3.21 -12.84 -6.57
N ASN A 374 -3.85 -11.75 -7.00
CA ASN A 374 -3.90 -10.49 -6.26
C ASN A 374 -5.15 -9.70 -6.62
N SER A 375 -5.74 -9.00 -5.65
CA SER A 375 -6.91 -8.13 -5.84
C SER A 375 -7.03 -7.10 -4.70
N TYR A 376 -7.55 -5.92 -5.01
CA TYR A 376 -7.80 -4.82 -4.06
C TYR A 376 -6.62 -4.43 -3.17
N ASN A 377 -5.36 -4.60 -3.60
CA ASN A 377 -4.23 -4.06 -2.84
C ASN A 377 -4.16 -2.52 -3.01
N GLY A 378 -3.53 -1.85 -2.05
CA GLY A 378 -3.32 -0.40 -2.10
C GLY A 378 -1.85 -0.05 -1.93
N PHE A 379 -1.21 0.35 -3.02
CA PHE A 379 0.24 0.52 -3.14
C PHE A 379 0.57 1.98 -3.43
N TYR A 380 1.09 2.69 -2.44
CA TYR A 380 1.33 4.13 -2.51
C TYR A 380 2.82 4.49 -2.45
N ASN A 381 3.24 5.39 -3.34
CA ASN A 381 4.57 6.00 -3.37
C ASN A 381 5.74 4.99 -3.47
N LEU A 382 5.53 3.89 -4.19
CA LEU A 382 6.54 2.87 -4.47
C LEU A 382 7.26 3.17 -5.80
N SER A 383 8.51 2.71 -5.94
CA SER A 383 9.24 2.83 -7.21
C SER A 383 8.68 1.87 -8.28
N ASP A 384 8.36 0.64 -7.88
CA ASP A 384 7.80 -0.41 -8.72
C ASP A 384 6.65 -1.13 -8.01
N LEU A 385 5.56 -1.46 -8.71
CA LEU A 385 4.45 -2.21 -8.12
C LEU A 385 4.71 -3.73 -8.12
N ILE A 386 5.34 -4.23 -9.19
CA ILE A 386 5.95 -5.56 -9.27
C ILE A 386 7.33 -5.40 -9.91
N ASN A 387 8.38 -5.83 -9.22
CA ASN A 387 9.75 -5.87 -9.76
C ASN A 387 10.16 -7.32 -10.02
N ASN A 388 10.80 -7.60 -11.16
CA ASN A 388 11.34 -8.91 -11.48
C ASN A 388 12.82 -8.79 -11.92
N THR A 389 13.72 -9.10 -10.99
CA THR A 389 15.17 -8.90 -11.14
C THR A 389 15.89 -10.04 -11.86
N ASN A 390 15.24 -11.20 -12.04
CA ASN A 390 15.81 -12.36 -12.73
C ASN A 390 14.91 -12.81 -13.90
N PRO A 391 14.80 -12.01 -14.98
CA PRO A 391 13.83 -12.24 -16.06
C PRO A 391 14.26 -13.35 -17.03
N THR A 392 14.42 -14.60 -16.56
CA THR A 392 14.51 -15.78 -17.44
C THR A 392 13.18 -15.91 -18.20
N PRO A 393 13.13 -15.78 -19.55
CA PRO A 393 11.85 -15.71 -20.25
C PRO A 393 11.07 -17.03 -20.22
N PRO A 394 9.72 -17.00 -20.08
CA PRO A 394 8.86 -15.82 -20.13
C PRO A 394 8.70 -15.10 -18.77
N LEU A 395 8.54 -13.77 -18.83
CA LEU A 395 7.95 -13.01 -17.73
C LEU A 395 6.49 -13.45 -17.58
N LEU A 396 6.14 -14.01 -16.41
CA LEU A 396 4.79 -14.51 -16.12
C LEU A 396 3.84 -13.44 -15.55
N PHE A 397 4.40 -12.47 -14.81
CA PHE A 397 3.65 -11.42 -14.12
C PHE A 397 4.31 -10.07 -14.37
N THR A 398 3.55 -9.10 -14.91
CA THR A 398 4.02 -7.74 -15.24
C THR A 398 2.95 -6.67 -14.95
N SER A 399 1.87 -7.03 -14.26
CA SER A 399 0.73 -6.17 -13.93
C SER A 399 -0.03 -6.76 -12.76
N LEU A 400 -0.54 -5.91 -11.88
CA LEU A 400 -1.50 -6.27 -10.84
C LEU A 400 -2.92 -6.32 -11.41
N ASP A 401 -3.89 -6.79 -10.63
CA ASP A 401 -5.30 -6.69 -10.99
C ASP A 401 -5.80 -5.23 -10.99
N GLY A 402 -6.78 -4.93 -11.85
CA GLY A 402 -7.36 -3.61 -12.03
C GLY A 402 -8.18 -3.08 -10.84
N THR A 403 -8.37 -3.87 -9.79
CA THR A 403 -8.92 -3.43 -8.49
C THR A 403 -7.86 -2.80 -7.56
N THR A 404 -6.58 -2.85 -7.92
CA THR A 404 -5.49 -2.22 -7.15
C THR A 404 -5.62 -0.69 -7.15
N THR A 405 -5.47 -0.06 -5.99
CA THR A 405 -5.40 1.41 -5.85
C THR A 405 -3.96 1.90 -5.65
N THR A 406 -3.67 3.10 -6.13
CA THR A 406 -2.42 3.84 -5.86
C THR A 406 -2.69 5.27 -5.37
N ALA A 407 -3.90 5.53 -4.86
CA ALA A 407 -4.19 6.76 -4.12
C ALA A 407 -3.43 6.77 -2.78
N ASP A 408 -3.19 7.94 -2.22
CA ASP A 408 -2.68 8.06 -0.84
C ASP A 408 -3.73 7.49 0.14
N PRO A 409 -3.36 6.58 1.06
CA PRO A 409 -4.28 6.06 2.07
C PRO A 409 -4.78 7.13 3.05
N VAL A 410 -3.99 8.18 3.30
CA VAL A 410 -4.15 9.18 4.37
C VAL A 410 -4.27 8.52 5.74
N LEU A 411 -3.21 8.63 6.54
CA LEU A 411 -3.12 8.03 7.87
C LEU A 411 -3.49 9.05 8.98
N ARG A 412 -3.77 8.58 10.19
CA ARG A 412 -4.39 9.37 11.28
C ARG A 412 -3.46 10.35 12.03
N THR A 413 -2.49 10.93 11.34
CA THR A 413 -1.40 11.69 11.94
C THR A 413 -1.72 13.15 12.34
N GLU A 414 -2.98 13.61 12.18
CA GLU A 414 -3.42 14.94 12.67
C GLU A 414 -3.94 14.92 14.12
N ASN A 415 -4.18 13.73 14.71
CA ASN A 415 -4.69 13.62 16.07
C ASN A 415 -3.57 13.80 17.13
N VAL A 416 -3.80 13.32 18.36
CA VAL A 416 -2.82 13.35 19.46
C VAL A 416 -2.41 11.95 19.96
N ASP A 417 -2.88 10.89 19.31
CA ASP A 417 -2.70 9.50 19.71
C ASP A 417 -1.84 8.73 18.69
N THR A 418 -0.53 8.76 18.89
CA THR A 418 0.46 8.11 18.01
C THR A 418 0.40 6.58 18.00
N LEU A 419 -0.67 5.98 18.52
CA LEU A 419 -0.96 4.55 18.46
C LEU A 419 -1.73 4.18 17.18
N ASP A 420 -2.48 5.10 16.57
CA ASP A 420 -3.19 4.88 15.30
C ASP A 420 -2.62 5.69 14.11
N ASP A 421 -1.42 6.29 14.26
CA ASP A 421 -0.62 6.94 13.19
C ASP A 421 -0.45 6.10 11.90
N TYR A 422 -0.61 4.78 11.98
CA TYR A 422 -0.48 3.84 10.85
C TYR A 422 -1.82 3.31 10.31
N ASP A 423 -2.94 3.73 10.90
CA ASP A 423 -4.28 3.41 10.43
C ASP A 423 -4.76 4.44 9.40
N PRO A 424 -5.52 4.03 8.37
CA PRO A 424 -6.19 4.98 7.49
C PRO A 424 -7.26 5.78 8.24
N VAL A 425 -7.42 7.04 7.86
CA VAL A 425 -8.47 7.93 8.38
C VAL A 425 -9.86 7.37 8.10
N SER A 426 -10.84 7.65 8.97
CA SER A 426 -12.17 7.03 8.95
C SER A 426 -12.96 7.22 7.64
N MET A 427 -12.61 8.21 6.82
CA MET A 427 -13.19 8.49 5.49
C MET A 427 -12.27 8.09 4.32
N SER A 428 -11.17 7.39 4.58
CA SER A 428 -10.16 7.00 3.57
C SER A 428 -10.78 6.23 2.40
N ARG A 429 -10.17 6.36 1.21
CA ARG A 429 -10.56 5.55 0.06
C ARG A 429 -10.28 4.05 0.25
N TYR A 430 -9.43 3.68 1.21
CA TYR A 430 -9.00 2.31 1.51
C TYR A 430 -10.02 1.52 2.34
N LEU A 431 -10.99 2.18 2.98
CA LEU A 431 -12.09 1.52 3.69
C LEU A 431 -13.28 1.26 2.75
N ASP A 432 -14.00 0.14 2.96
CA ASP A 432 -15.15 -0.32 2.17
C ASP A 432 -14.89 -0.32 0.63
N VAL A 433 -13.76 -0.84 0.15
CA VAL A 433 -13.37 -0.73 -1.28
C VAL A 433 -14.24 -1.52 -2.24
N ASN A 434 -14.89 -2.58 -1.76
CA ASN A 434 -15.94 -3.32 -2.46
C ASN A 434 -17.31 -3.20 -1.77
N GLY A 435 -17.44 -2.30 -0.78
CA GLY A 435 -18.62 -2.09 0.06
C GLY A 435 -18.77 -3.03 1.26
N ILE A 436 -17.77 -3.87 1.57
CA ILE A 436 -17.68 -4.66 2.82
C ILE A 436 -16.25 -4.93 3.34
N ASN A 437 -15.22 -4.81 2.48
CA ASN A 437 -13.83 -5.13 2.82
C ASN A 437 -12.94 -3.88 2.78
N ASP A 438 -11.94 -3.85 3.66
CA ASP A 438 -10.97 -2.76 3.84
C ASP A 438 -9.58 -3.15 3.34
N ILE A 439 -8.75 -2.18 2.96
CA ILE A 439 -7.34 -2.39 2.56
C ILE A 439 -6.41 -2.01 3.72
N GLY A 440 -5.53 -2.93 4.11
CA GLY A 440 -4.68 -2.83 5.29
C GLY A 440 -5.23 -3.64 6.46
N ALA A 441 -4.56 -3.53 7.61
CA ALA A 441 -4.84 -4.31 8.82
C ALA A 441 -5.96 -3.75 9.71
N LEU A 442 -6.28 -2.46 9.60
CA LEU A 442 -7.51 -1.92 10.18
C LEU A 442 -8.72 -2.45 9.40
N SER A 443 -9.71 -2.98 10.12
CA SER A 443 -11.08 -3.06 9.59
C SER A 443 -11.99 -2.07 10.30
N ALA A 444 -12.65 -1.22 9.51
CA ALA A 444 -13.50 -0.14 9.98
C ALA A 444 -14.48 0.32 8.89
N VAL A 445 -15.75 0.46 9.23
CA VAL A 445 -16.76 1.02 8.32
C VAL A 445 -16.39 2.46 7.95
N ARG A 446 -16.36 2.76 6.65
CA ARG A 446 -16.02 4.09 6.16
C ARG A 446 -17.08 5.12 6.52
N LEU A 447 -16.67 6.26 7.08
CA LEU A 447 -17.53 7.43 7.24
C LEU A 447 -17.83 8.05 5.87
N VAL A 448 -19.12 8.24 5.60
CA VAL A 448 -19.64 8.95 4.42
C VAL A 448 -20.19 10.34 4.77
N ASP A 449 -20.49 10.60 6.05
CA ASP A 449 -20.91 11.90 6.58
C ASP A 449 -19.84 12.39 7.57
N TYR A 450 -19.16 13.52 7.32
CA TYR A 450 -18.06 14.00 8.17
C TYR A 450 -17.86 15.54 8.16
N LEU A 451 -17.15 16.05 9.19
CA LEU A 451 -16.90 17.49 9.44
C LEU A 451 -15.40 17.84 9.29
N ILE A 452 -15.12 18.94 8.59
CA ILE A 452 -13.81 19.63 8.54
C ILE A 452 -13.96 21.01 9.18
N ASP A 453 -13.02 21.38 10.05
CA ASP A 453 -13.10 22.60 10.88
C ASP A 453 -11.70 23.12 11.26
N ASP A 454 -11.41 24.39 10.99
CA ASP A 454 -10.08 24.99 11.16
C ASP A 454 -9.70 25.33 12.62
N ASP A 455 -10.62 25.19 13.59
CA ASP A 455 -10.30 25.31 15.04
C ASP A 455 -10.63 24.07 15.91
N CYS A 456 -11.10 22.96 15.31
CA CYS A 456 -11.41 21.73 16.03
C CYS A 456 -10.18 20.97 16.55
N VAL A 457 -10.42 20.00 17.44
CA VAL A 457 -9.47 18.92 17.74
C VAL A 457 -9.83 17.73 16.85
N VAL A 458 -8.90 17.28 16.01
CA VAL A 458 -9.10 16.10 15.16
C VAL A 458 -9.16 14.83 16.02
N ASP A 459 -10.24 14.06 15.85
CA ASP A 459 -10.51 12.80 16.54
C ASP A 459 -11.03 11.70 15.60
N TYR A 460 -11.07 11.99 14.30
CA TYR A 460 -11.58 11.14 13.20
C TYR A 460 -12.99 10.57 13.43
N THR A 461 -13.81 11.19 14.27
CA THR A 461 -15.20 10.77 14.57
C THR A 461 -16.20 11.92 14.70
N SER A 462 -15.80 13.05 15.29
CA SER A 462 -16.55 14.30 15.36
C SER A 462 -15.91 15.43 14.54
N CYS A 463 -14.59 15.39 14.34
CA CYS A 463 -13.87 16.21 13.36
C CYS A 463 -12.77 15.39 12.70
N VAL A 464 -12.69 15.39 11.37
CA VAL A 464 -11.81 14.46 10.62
C VAL A 464 -10.54 15.09 10.03
N SER A 465 -10.43 16.41 10.00
CA SER A 465 -9.21 17.15 9.62
C SER A 465 -9.36 18.63 9.96
N ASN A 466 -8.25 19.33 10.19
CA ASN A 466 -8.23 20.79 10.21
C ASN A 466 -8.03 21.42 8.80
N ASP A 467 -7.74 20.61 7.77
CA ASP A 467 -7.49 21.08 6.39
C ASP A 467 -8.60 20.61 5.41
N SER A 468 -8.88 21.43 4.39
CA SER A 468 -9.78 21.07 3.30
C SER A 468 -9.12 20.27 2.18
N ASP A 469 -7.79 20.37 2.03
CA ASP A 469 -7.07 19.77 0.90
C ASP A 469 -7.07 18.23 0.95
N ILE A 470 -7.27 17.65 2.15
CA ILE A 470 -7.50 16.21 2.38
C ILE A 470 -8.65 15.63 1.51
N LEU A 471 -9.65 16.46 1.17
CA LEU A 471 -10.85 16.03 0.45
C LEU A 471 -10.53 15.45 -0.92
N ASN A 472 -9.58 16.03 -1.66
CA ASN A 472 -9.21 15.57 -2.99
C ASN A 472 -8.77 14.09 -2.99
N THR A 473 -8.15 13.68 -1.88
CA THR A 473 -7.60 12.35 -1.66
C THR A 473 -8.64 11.36 -1.12
N VAL A 474 -9.46 11.76 -0.14
CA VAL A 474 -10.31 10.81 0.62
C VAL A 474 -11.73 10.66 0.10
N ILE A 475 -12.28 11.66 -0.60
CA ILE A 475 -13.70 11.70 -0.97
C ILE A 475 -14.09 10.57 -1.95
N LYS A 476 -15.28 10.00 -1.77
CA LYS A 476 -15.95 9.05 -2.68
C LYS A 476 -17.30 9.60 -3.14
N SER A 477 -17.84 9.00 -4.20
CA SER A 477 -19.16 9.36 -4.71
C SER A 477 -20.26 9.09 -3.67
N GLY A 478 -21.08 10.09 -3.38
CA GLY A 478 -22.18 10.01 -2.41
C GLY A 478 -21.86 10.50 -0.99
N ASP A 479 -20.64 10.98 -0.71
CA ASP A 479 -20.26 11.55 0.59
C ASP A 479 -20.98 12.88 0.90
N THR A 480 -21.22 13.14 2.18
CA THR A 480 -21.65 14.43 2.75
C THR A 480 -20.53 15.03 3.60
N ILE A 481 -20.15 16.27 3.31
CA ILE A 481 -19.09 16.99 4.02
C ILE A 481 -19.67 18.30 4.57
N GLU A 482 -19.67 18.44 5.89
CA GLU A 482 -19.88 19.73 6.56
C GLU A 482 -18.53 20.45 6.69
N ILE A 483 -18.49 21.76 6.41
CA ILE A 483 -17.27 22.56 6.55
C ILE A 483 -17.57 23.78 7.43
N ALA A 484 -16.88 23.86 8.57
CA ALA A 484 -17.17 24.84 9.62
C ALA A 484 -16.83 26.29 9.23
N SER A 485 -17.07 27.22 10.15
CA SER A 485 -16.90 28.67 9.95
C SER A 485 -15.43 29.13 10.03
N GLY A 486 -14.64 28.73 9.03
CA GLY A 486 -13.19 28.98 8.94
C GLY A 486 -12.71 29.73 7.70
N ILE A 487 -11.38 29.86 7.57
CA ILE A 487 -10.69 30.36 6.36
C ILE A 487 -9.75 29.29 5.80
N TYR A 488 -10.11 28.73 4.64
CA TYR A 488 -9.51 27.55 4.04
C TYR A 488 -8.70 27.87 2.75
N PRO A 489 -7.69 27.04 2.40
CA PRO A 489 -6.97 27.13 1.13
C PRO A 489 -7.88 26.80 -0.08
N PRO A 490 -7.46 27.04 -1.34
CA PRO A 490 -8.28 26.75 -2.53
C PRO A 490 -8.57 25.26 -2.75
N MET A 491 -9.82 24.87 -2.57
CA MET A 491 -10.25 23.48 -2.79
C MET A 491 -10.14 23.08 -4.26
N THR A 492 -9.49 21.94 -4.51
CA THR A 492 -9.56 21.21 -5.79
C THR A 492 -10.13 19.82 -5.54
N LEU A 493 -11.08 19.39 -6.36
CA LEU A 493 -11.63 18.03 -6.35
C LEU A 493 -11.50 17.43 -7.76
N ASP A 494 -10.81 16.30 -7.83
CA ASP A 494 -10.58 15.52 -9.04
C ASP A 494 -11.43 14.22 -9.05
N GLY A 495 -11.81 13.79 -10.24
CA GLY A 495 -12.86 12.79 -10.47
C GLY A 495 -12.35 11.38 -10.82
N PRO A 496 -13.23 10.50 -11.34
CA PRO A 496 -14.66 10.70 -11.55
C PRO A 496 -15.46 10.54 -10.25
N LEU A 497 -16.21 11.57 -9.86
CA LEU A 497 -17.05 11.59 -8.66
C LEU A 497 -18.48 11.96 -9.00
N ASN A 498 -19.46 11.46 -8.25
CA ASN A 498 -20.84 11.89 -8.38
C ASN A 498 -21.61 11.95 -7.06
N SER A 499 -22.72 12.66 -7.06
CA SER A 499 -23.67 12.75 -5.93
C SER A 499 -23.10 13.26 -4.60
N ILE A 500 -21.92 13.87 -4.57
CA ILE A 500 -21.32 14.42 -3.34
C ILE A 500 -22.07 15.67 -2.87
N THR A 501 -22.09 15.90 -1.55
CA THR A 501 -22.66 17.09 -0.93
C THR A 501 -21.61 17.80 -0.07
N ILE A 502 -21.40 19.08 -0.32
CA ILE A 502 -20.55 19.96 0.52
C ILE A 502 -21.43 21.12 1.02
N GLU A 503 -21.53 21.28 2.33
CA GLU A 503 -22.34 22.32 2.99
C GLU A 503 -21.49 23.11 4.00
N GLY A 504 -21.39 24.43 3.79
CA GLY A 504 -20.67 25.34 4.68
C GLY A 504 -21.58 26.12 5.63
N ALA A 505 -20.98 26.75 6.64
CA ALA A 505 -21.65 27.65 7.59
C ALA A 505 -22.09 29.01 6.99
N GLY A 506 -22.21 29.13 5.66
CA GLY A 506 -22.70 30.31 4.95
C GLY A 506 -21.59 31.28 4.56
N SER A 507 -21.74 32.55 4.96
CA SER A 507 -20.76 33.60 4.63
C SER A 507 -19.52 33.61 5.55
N SER A 508 -19.41 32.64 6.45
CA SER A 508 -18.31 32.47 7.40
C SER A 508 -17.43 31.26 7.13
N THR A 509 -17.78 30.39 6.18
CA THR A 509 -16.88 29.39 5.59
C THR A 509 -16.29 30.00 4.33
N ILE A 510 -15.00 30.36 4.35
CA ILE A 510 -14.36 31.16 3.31
C ILE A 510 -13.18 30.39 2.72
N PHE A 511 -13.25 30.06 1.43
CA PHE A 511 -12.09 29.63 0.66
C PHE A 511 -11.39 30.87 0.07
N ASP A 512 -10.06 30.99 0.18
CA ASP A 512 -9.32 32.19 -0.25
C ASP A 512 -8.06 31.86 -1.07
N ALA A 513 -8.07 32.25 -2.34
CA ALA A 513 -6.97 32.00 -3.29
C ALA A 513 -5.78 32.97 -3.20
N SER A 514 -5.76 33.87 -2.23
CA SER A 514 -4.63 34.77 -1.93
C SER A 514 -4.07 35.59 -3.12
N GLY A 515 -4.82 35.71 -4.22
CA GLY A 515 -4.44 36.41 -5.45
C GLY A 515 -3.98 35.53 -6.62
N VAL A 516 -4.01 34.19 -6.52
CA VAL A 516 -3.51 33.27 -7.57
C VAL A 516 -4.52 32.17 -7.89
N GLY A 517 -5.04 32.15 -9.13
CA GLY A 517 -5.83 31.03 -9.65
C GLY A 517 -7.30 31.01 -9.22
N SER A 518 -7.95 29.86 -9.36
CA SER A 518 -9.34 29.64 -8.92
C SER A 518 -9.41 29.31 -7.43
N THR A 519 -10.52 29.68 -6.78
CA THR A 519 -10.76 29.39 -5.36
C THR A 519 -11.37 28.00 -5.15
N LEU A 520 -12.13 27.52 -6.15
CA LEU A 520 -12.67 26.17 -6.23
C LEU A 520 -12.39 25.61 -7.63
N THR A 521 -11.89 24.38 -7.71
CA THR A 521 -11.67 23.66 -8.98
C THR A 521 -12.36 22.30 -8.93
N LEU A 522 -13.18 21.99 -9.94
CA LEU A 522 -13.93 20.74 -10.06
C LEU A 522 -13.62 20.09 -11.42
N ILE A 523 -13.14 18.85 -11.41
CA ILE A 523 -12.78 18.08 -12.60
C ILE A 523 -13.52 16.74 -12.56
N ASP A 524 -14.29 16.42 -13.61
CA ASP A 524 -15.07 15.17 -13.74
C ASP A 524 -15.98 14.87 -12.50
N ILE A 525 -16.68 15.90 -12.00
CA ILE A 525 -17.59 15.85 -10.83
C ILE A 525 -19.06 15.99 -11.26
N ASP A 526 -19.83 14.91 -11.31
CA ASP A 526 -21.22 14.95 -11.80
C ASP A 526 -22.29 15.04 -10.69
N ASP A 527 -23.48 15.55 -11.04
CA ASP A 527 -24.75 15.28 -10.32
C ASP A 527 -24.80 15.79 -8.84
N SER A 528 -23.81 16.60 -8.45
CA SER A 528 -23.43 16.93 -7.06
C SER A 528 -23.95 18.29 -6.56
N ASN A 529 -23.72 18.58 -5.28
CA ASN A 529 -24.38 19.66 -4.53
C ASN A 529 -23.37 20.42 -3.63
N ILE A 530 -23.20 21.73 -3.82
CA ILE A 530 -22.24 22.57 -3.06
C ILE A 530 -22.93 23.87 -2.63
N ASN A 531 -23.04 24.10 -1.33
CA ASN A 531 -23.86 25.19 -0.78
C ASN A 531 -23.19 25.96 0.35
N ASP A 532 -23.59 27.23 0.48
CA ASP A 532 -23.35 28.06 1.65
C ASP A 532 -21.87 28.15 2.04
N ILE A 533 -21.04 28.35 1.01
CA ILE A 533 -19.64 28.74 1.11
C ILE A 533 -19.42 30.12 0.49
N LYS A 534 -18.38 30.83 0.95
CA LYS A 534 -17.82 32.02 0.31
C LYS A 534 -16.54 31.65 -0.45
N LEU A 535 -16.37 32.24 -1.63
CA LEU A 535 -15.15 32.16 -2.43
C LEU A 535 -14.52 33.56 -2.54
N GLN A 536 -13.20 33.65 -2.35
CA GLN A 536 -12.46 34.93 -2.29
C GLN A 536 -11.09 34.88 -3.00
N SER A 537 -10.60 36.06 -3.39
CA SER A 537 -9.23 36.34 -3.89
C SER A 537 -8.71 35.61 -5.14
N SER A 538 -9.57 34.96 -5.91
CA SER A 538 -9.22 34.33 -7.20
C SER A 538 -8.67 35.32 -8.25
N THR A 539 -7.78 34.85 -9.12
CA THR A 539 -7.38 35.54 -10.36
C THR A 539 -7.46 34.62 -11.58
N ALA A 540 -8.04 35.13 -12.67
CA ALA A 540 -8.26 34.34 -13.88
C ALA A 540 -6.97 34.18 -14.72
N PRO A 541 -6.69 32.99 -15.28
CA PRO A 541 -5.57 32.78 -16.19
C PRO A 541 -5.77 33.57 -17.50
N THR A 542 -4.70 34.12 -18.06
CA THR A 542 -4.78 34.92 -19.30
C THR A 542 -4.60 34.03 -20.53
N ILE A 543 -5.66 33.87 -21.33
CA ILE A 543 -5.58 33.17 -22.62
C ILE A 543 -5.05 34.14 -23.67
N THR A 544 -4.16 33.67 -24.55
CA THR A 544 -3.71 34.41 -25.73
C THR A 544 -3.91 33.55 -26.95
N THR A 545 -4.77 34.00 -27.86
CA THR A 545 -4.98 33.41 -29.19
C THR A 545 -4.47 34.34 -30.29
N TYR A 546 -4.41 33.83 -31.52
CA TYR A 546 -3.93 34.57 -32.69
C TYR A 546 -4.86 34.32 -33.88
N GLU A 547 -5.34 35.40 -34.50
CA GLU A 547 -6.14 35.35 -35.72
C GLU A 547 -5.36 35.94 -36.90
N ILE A 548 -5.52 35.39 -38.11
CA ILE A 548 -4.90 35.92 -39.33
C ILE A 548 -5.93 36.39 -40.36
N THR A 549 -5.59 37.42 -41.14
CA THR A 549 -6.32 37.80 -42.35
C THR A 549 -5.90 36.96 -43.55
N ARG A 550 -6.86 36.55 -44.37
CA ARG A 550 -6.65 35.76 -45.59
C ARG A 550 -6.20 36.66 -46.75
N ALA A 551 -4.90 36.92 -46.81
CA ALA A 551 -4.28 37.67 -47.90
C ALA A 551 -3.62 36.73 -48.92
N ARG A 552 -4.10 36.75 -50.17
CA ARG A 552 -3.40 36.21 -51.34
C ARG A 552 -2.61 37.32 -52.02
N TYR A 553 -1.58 36.96 -52.78
CA TYR A 553 -0.70 37.94 -53.42
C TYR A 553 -0.73 37.86 -54.95
N THR A 554 -0.18 38.90 -55.57
CA THR A 554 0.12 38.98 -57.00
C THR A 554 1.48 39.62 -57.19
N ASP A 555 2.28 39.06 -58.09
CA ASP A 555 3.32 39.82 -58.78
C ASP A 555 2.70 40.56 -59.99
N SER A 556 3.52 41.28 -60.75
CA SER A 556 3.08 42.07 -61.92
C SER A 556 2.54 41.27 -63.13
N ILE A 557 2.62 39.93 -63.09
CA ILE A 557 2.28 38.97 -64.15
C ILE A 557 1.37 37.87 -63.61
N THR A 558 1.64 37.36 -62.40
CA THR A 558 0.99 36.17 -61.82
C THR A 558 0.24 36.51 -60.53
N THR A 559 -0.99 36.00 -60.39
CA THR A 559 -1.75 36.01 -59.12
C THR A 559 -1.76 34.62 -58.52
N TYR A 560 -1.53 34.55 -57.21
CA TYR A 560 -1.30 33.32 -56.44
C TYR A 560 -2.55 32.91 -55.67
N ASP A 561 -3.66 32.69 -56.41
CA ASP A 561 -5.01 32.51 -55.90
C ASP A 561 -5.72 31.22 -56.34
N GLN A 562 -5.00 30.27 -56.93
CA GLN A 562 -5.58 29.14 -57.68
C GLN A 562 -6.02 27.94 -56.81
N PHE A 563 -6.26 28.14 -55.51
CA PHE A 563 -6.60 27.07 -54.56
C PHE A 563 -7.85 26.28 -54.97
N VAL A 564 -8.80 26.96 -55.62
CA VAL A 564 -10.04 26.39 -56.19
C VAL A 564 -9.82 25.21 -57.16
N ASN A 565 -8.61 25.09 -57.73
CA ASN A 565 -8.26 23.97 -58.61
C ASN A 565 -7.88 22.69 -57.85
N LEU A 566 -7.48 22.82 -56.57
CA LEU A 566 -7.16 21.70 -55.68
C LEU A 566 -8.37 21.33 -54.83
N ASP A 567 -9.03 22.33 -54.22
CA ASP A 567 -10.29 22.17 -53.51
C ASP A 567 -11.35 23.15 -54.03
N PRO A 568 -12.34 22.67 -54.82
CA PRO A 568 -13.45 23.50 -55.30
C PRO A 568 -14.39 24.04 -54.19
N GLU A 569 -14.38 23.45 -52.99
CA GLU A 569 -15.20 23.89 -51.86
C GLU A 569 -14.52 25.01 -51.07
N ILE A 570 -13.18 25.17 -51.19
CA ILE A 570 -12.38 26.23 -50.54
C ILE A 570 -11.77 27.21 -51.59
N PRO A 571 -12.58 27.96 -52.36
CA PRO A 571 -12.12 28.72 -53.54
C PRO A 571 -11.23 29.94 -53.25
N ASN A 572 -10.90 30.23 -51.99
CA ASN A 572 -10.04 31.35 -51.60
C ASN A 572 -8.83 30.96 -50.73
N GLY A 573 -8.59 29.65 -50.54
CA GLY A 573 -7.62 29.12 -49.57
C GLY A 573 -6.21 29.69 -49.69
N VAL A 574 -5.56 29.85 -48.53
CA VAL A 574 -4.14 30.19 -48.36
C VAL A 574 -3.55 29.18 -47.37
N PHE A 575 -2.41 28.58 -47.69
CA PHE A 575 -1.78 27.59 -46.81
C PHE A 575 -1.16 28.24 -45.57
N ILE A 576 -1.13 27.49 -44.46
CA ILE A 576 -0.40 27.85 -43.25
C ILE A 576 0.36 26.64 -42.70
N ILE A 577 1.62 26.80 -42.32
CA ILE A 577 2.42 25.73 -41.71
C ILE A 577 2.25 25.76 -40.19
N LYS A 578 1.87 24.61 -39.61
CA LYS A 578 1.60 24.41 -38.17
C LYS A 578 2.74 23.71 -37.41
N GLY A 579 3.63 22.99 -38.11
CA GLY A 579 4.75 22.29 -37.53
C GLY A 579 5.94 22.16 -38.49
N PRO A 580 7.13 21.73 -38.00
CA PRO A 580 8.31 21.55 -38.83
C PRO A 580 8.14 20.37 -39.82
N PRO A 581 8.94 20.32 -40.91
CA PRO A 581 8.90 19.20 -41.85
C PRO A 581 9.27 17.85 -41.19
N ILE A 582 8.45 16.83 -41.40
CA ILE A 582 8.69 15.45 -40.97
C ILE A 582 8.52 14.52 -42.18
N ALA A 583 9.58 13.83 -42.57
CA ALA A 583 9.56 12.78 -43.60
C ALA A 583 8.93 13.17 -44.98
N ASN A 584 9.21 14.39 -45.45
CA ASN A 584 8.68 15.03 -46.67
C ASN A 584 7.23 15.57 -46.57
N GLU A 585 6.65 15.62 -45.38
CA GLU A 585 5.35 16.26 -45.13
C GLU A 585 5.50 17.38 -44.09
N CYS A 586 4.76 18.48 -44.23
CA CYS A 586 4.62 19.48 -43.17
C CYS A 586 3.18 19.49 -42.65
N GLU A 587 3.01 19.53 -41.33
CA GLU A 587 1.69 19.80 -40.75
C GLU A 587 1.23 21.20 -41.22
N ASN A 588 0.07 21.25 -41.86
CA ASN A 588 -0.45 22.45 -42.49
C ASN A 588 -1.97 22.53 -42.36
N ASP A 589 -2.51 23.73 -42.60
CA ASP A 589 -3.94 24.02 -42.61
C ASP A 589 -4.25 25.09 -43.68
N ILE A 590 -5.53 25.45 -43.82
CA ILE A 590 -6.03 26.33 -44.88
C ILE A 590 -6.79 27.52 -44.28
N ILE A 591 -6.29 28.72 -44.52
CA ILE A 591 -6.98 29.97 -44.21
C ILE A 591 -8.01 30.23 -45.33
N ASP A 592 -9.30 30.05 -45.05
CA ASP A 592 -10.39 30.25 -46.02
C ASP A 592 -11.09 31.62 -45.90
N SER A 593 -10.88 32.32 -44.78
CA SER A 593 -11.57 33.54 -44.37
C SER A 593 -10.69 34.43 -43.46
N ASP A 594 -11.07 35.71 -43.31
CA ASP A 594 -10.40 36.62 -42.36
C ASP A 594 -10.87 36.31 -40.94
N GLY A 595 -9.94 36.23 -39.99
CA GLY A 595 -10.22 35.84 -38.60
C GLY A 595 -10.02 34.35 -38.31
N ALA A 596 -9.29 33.62 -39.18
CA ALA A 596 -8.96 32.23 -38.92
C ALA A 596 -7.99 32.11 -37.73
N ASP A 597 -8.27 31.19 -36.81
CA ASP A 597 -7.43 30.90 -35.64
C ASP A 597 -6.15 30.17 -36.06
N VAL A 598 -5.00 30.76 -35.72
CA VAL A 598 -3.66 30.26 -36.02
C VAL A 598 -2.82 30.07 -34.76
N THR A 599 -3.45 30.04 -33.58
CA THR A 599 -2.78 29.93 -32.26
C THR A 599 -1.83 28.74 -32.19
N ALA A 600 -2.22 27.59 -32.75
CA ALA A 600 -1.37 26.40 -32.82
C ALA A 600 -0.09 26.60 -33.67
N ALA A 601 -0.18 27.32 -34.80
CA ALA A 601 0.99 27.65 -35.63
C ALA A 601 1.88 28.74 -35.02
N VAL A 602 1.29 29.67 -34.24
CA VAL A 602 2.03 30.76 -33.59
C VAL A 602 2.77 30.29 -32.33
N GLY A 603 2.20 29.34 -31.59
CA GLY A 603 2.81 28.78 -30.38
C GLY A 603 3.23 29.84 -29.36
N THR A 604 4.53 29.92 -29.08
CA THR A 604 5.13 30.88 -28.14
C THR A 604 5.17 32.33 -28.64
N ALA A 605 4.83 32.60 -29.90
CA ALA A 605 4.89 33.93 -30.52
C ALA A 605 6.26 34.64 -30.38
N THR A 606 7.33 33.83 -30.43
CA THR A 606 8.74 34.23 -30.32
C THR A 606 9.38 34.52 -31.67
N ASP A 607 8.82 33.99 -32.74
CA ASP A 607 9.44 33.88 -34.06
C ASP A 607 8.68 34.69 -35.10
N ASN A 608 9.41 35.32 -36.01
CA ASN A 608 8.85 35.98 -37.18
C ASN A 608 8.20 34.94 -38.12
N TRP A 609 7.43 35.42 -39.10
CA TRP A 609 6.80 34.60 -40.12
C TRP A 609 7.23 35.01 -41.52
N ASN A 610 7.24 34.03 -42.42
CA ASN A 610 7.59 34.13 -43.83
C ASN A 610 6.34 34.05 -44.73
N LEU A 611 6.41 34.70 -45.90
CA LEU A 611 5.45 34.57 -46.99
C LEU A 611 6.05 33.74 -48.10
N VAL A 612 5.31 32.75 -48.57
CA VAL A 612 5.71 31.84 -49.65
C VAL A 612 4.71 31.93 -50.79
N LEU A 613 5.21 32.21 -52.00
CA LEU A 613 4.45 32.12 -53.24
C LEU A 613 5.02 30.98 -54.07
N MET A 614 4.15 30.05 -54.47
CA MET A 614 4.58 28.76 -55.02
C MET A 614 3.72 28.32 -56.21
N ASP A 615 4.31 27.43 -57.00
CA ASP A 615 3.60 26.47 -57.82
C ASP A 615 3.43 25.17 -57.02
N TYR A 616 2.20 24.67 -56.88
CA TYR A 616 1.91 23.35 -56.32
C TYR A 616 1.04 22.57 -57.30
N LEU A 617 1.59 21.48 -57.84
CA LEU A 617 0.97 20.61 -58.84
C LEU A 617 0.45 21.36 -60.09
N GLY A 618 1.07 22.47 -60.48
CA GLY A 618 0.68 23.32 -61.61
C GLY A 618 -0.23 24.51 -61.25
N ASN A 619 -0.41 24.80 -59.96
CA ASN A 619 -1.32 25.84 -59.46
C ASN A 619 -0.56 26.90 -58.67
N LYS A 620 -0.86 28.18 -58.93
CA LYS A 620 -0.21 29.33 -58.28
C LYS A 620 -0.91 29.67 -56.96
N LEU A 621 -0.21 29.49 -55.84
CA LEU A 621 -0.77 29.56 -54.48
C LEU A 621 0.06 30.43 -53.54
N THR A 622 -0.62 30.98 -52.53
CA THR A 622 -0.03 31.70 -51.40
C THR A 622 0.04 30.78 -50.18
N GLY A 623 1.10 30.89 -49.39
CA GLY A 623 1.19 30.30 -48.04
C GLY A 623 1.98 31.16 -47.05
N PHE A 624 1.76 30.91 -45.76
CA PHE A 624 2.50 31.52 -44.65
C PHE A 624 3.17 30.44 -43.78
N ALA A 625 4.36 30.73 -43.24
CA ALA A 625 5.07 29.79 -42.37
C ALA A 625 5.86 30.49 -41.25
N PRO A 626 5.84 29.98 -40.01
CA PRO A 626 6.74 30.42 -38.93
C PRO A 626 8.22 30.16 -39.26
N ASN A 627 9.11 31.12 -38.96
CA ASN A 627 10.55 31.02 -39.26
C ASN A 627 11.25 29.83 -38.56
N ASN A 628 10.73 29.40 -37.42
CA ASN A 628 11.22 28.26 -36.63
C ASN A 628 10.81 26.89 -37.20
N PHE A 629 9.80 26.85 -38.07
CA PHE A 629 9.40 25.65 -38.82
C PHE A 629 9.99 25.64 -40.23
N ILE A 630 10.01 26.79 -40.91
CA ILE A 630 10.49 26.97 -42.28
C ILE A 630 11.41 28.20 -42.35
N SER A 631 12.71 27.97 -42.46
CA SER A 631 13.74 29.03 -42.51
C SER A 631 14.20 29.39 -43.93
N SER A 632 13.89 28.54 -44.92
CA SER A 632 14.30 28.73 -46.32
C SER A 632 13.28 28.18 -47.33
N ALA A 633 13.41 28.59 -48.59
CA ALA A 633 12.62 28.04 -49.70
C ALA A 633 12.77 26.50 -49.83
N LEU A 634 13.98 25.97 -49.59
CA LEU A 634 14.24 24.52 -49.65
C LEU A 634 13.56 23.77 -48.49
N ASP A 635 13.39 24.42 -47.34
CA ASP A 635 12.69 23.84 -46.19
C ASP A 635 11.19 23.69 -46.53
N PHE A 636 10.62 24.66 -47.25
CA PHE A 636 9.23 24.62 -47.71
C PHE A 636 9.00 23.68 -48.89
N GLU A 637 9.96 23.59 -49.82
CA GLU A 637 9.92 22.56 -50.89
C GLU A 637 10.03 21.14 -50.30
N GLY A 638 10.56 20.99 -49.08
CA GLY A 638 10.54 19.75 -48.29
C GLY A 638 9.21 19.42 -47.60
N CYS A 639 8.15 20.22 -47.78
CA CYS A 639 6.82 19.95 -47.24
C CYS A 639 5.95 19.02 -48.11
N ALA A 640 6.44 18.57 -49.27
CA ALA A 640 5.77 17.64 -50.16
C ALA A 640 6.77 16.72 -50.88
N ASP A 641 6.27 15.80 -51.71
CA ASP A 641 7.11 14.89 -52.49
C ASP A 641 7.98 15.65 -53.53
N PRO A 642 9.22 15.20 -53.82
CA PRO A 642 10.20 15.99 -54.59
C PRO A 642 9.76 16.36 -56.02
N GLY A 643 9.32 17.60 -56.19
CA GLY A 643 8.90 18.20 -57.46
C GLY A 643 7.42 18.58 -57.54
N ASP A 644 6.62 18.28 -56.50
CA ASP A 644 5.21 18.67 -56.45
C ASP A 644 5.03 20.16 -56.07
N ILE A 645 5.88 20.67 -55.16
CA ILE A 645 6.02 22.11 -54.83
C ILE A 645 7.24 22.69 -55.58
N THR A 646 7.13 23.95 -56.01
CA THR A 646 8.27 24.80 -56.39
C THR A 646 8.03 26.22 -55.88
N VAL A 647 8.96 26.76 -55.10
CA VAL A 647 8.84 28.10 -54.50
C VAL A 647 9.36 29.17 -55.45
N GLU A 648 8.49 30.06 -55.89
CA GLU A 648 8.83 31.16 -56.80
C GLU A 648 9.25 32.43 -56.05
N TYR A 649 8.64 32.69 -54.88
CA TYR A 649 9.07 33.74 -53.97
C TYR A 649 9.06 33.23 -52.52
N PHE A 650 10.18 33.41 -51.82
CA PHE A 650 10.30 33.21 -50.38
C PHE A 650 10.67 34.55 -49.74
N ILE A 651 9.71 35.16 -49.06
CA ILE A 651 9.80 36.52 -48.52
C ILE A 651 9.94 36.42 -47.01
N ASN A 652 11.17 36.64 -46.54
CA ASN A 652 11.52 36.56 -45.12
C ASN A 652 10.85 37.67 -44.31
N ASP A 653 10.45 37.35 -43.08
CA ASP A 653 10.00 38.32 -42.08
C ASP A 653 8.82 39.22 -42.55
N ILE A 654 7.84 38.63 -43.24
CA ILE A 654 6.62 39.32 -43.71
C ILE A 654 5.76 39.79 -42.52
N PHE A 655 5.77 39.04 -41.41
CA PHE A 655 5.35 39.52 -40.11
C PHE A 655 6.52 39.43 -39.13
N THR A 656 6.86 40.56 -38.51
CA THR A 656 7.90 40.64 -37.47
C THR A 656 7.26 40.69 -36.08
N VAL A 657 7.78 39.94 -35.11
CA VAL A 657 7.15 39.82 -33.78
C VAL A 657 7.94 40.53 -32.67
N SER A 658 7.23 41.15 -31.73
CA SER A 658 7.80 41.65 -30.49
C SER A 658 6.79 41.60 -29.35
N GLY A 659 7.11 40.91 -28.25
CA GLY A 659 6.17 40.72 -27.13
C GLY A 659 4.88 39.98 -27.51
N GLY A 660 4.95 39.10 -28.52
CA GLY A 660 3.79 38.46 -29.14
C GLY A 660 2.95 39.36 -30.04
N ILE A 661 3.33 40.62 -30.28
CA ILE A 661 2.63 41.50 -31.23
C ILE A 661 3.34 41.39 -32.59
N PHE A 662 2.64 40.88 -33.59
CA PHE A 662 3.13 40.80 -34.97
C PHE A 662 2.86 42.11 -35.72
N THR A 663 3.82 42.52 -36.56
CA THR A 663 3.77 43.71 -37.41
C THR A 663 4.07 43.33 -38.85
N TYR A 664 3.10 43.58 -39.75
CA TYR A 664 3.25 43.32 -41.18
C TYR A 664 4.27 44.25 -41.84
N ASN A 665 5.08 43.69 -42.74
CA ASN A 665 6.28 44.31 -43.28
C ASN A 665 6.19 44.48 -44.81
N GLN A 666 5.36 45.43 -45.28
CA GLN A 666 5.17 45.69 -46.71
C GLN A 666 6.49 45.89 -47.48
N ALA A 667 7.52 46.44 -46.82
CA ALA A 667 8.81 46.75 -47.45
C ALA A 667 9.58 45.51 -47.96
N VAL A 668 9.38 44.30 -47.39
CA VAL A 668 10.01 43.08 -47.92
C VAL A 668 9.25 42.50 -49.12
N ALA A 669 7.93 42.71 -49.22
CA ALA A 669 7.15 42.35 -50.40
C ALA A 669 7.42 43.32 -51.57
N ASP A 670 7.45 44.64 -51.30
CA ASP A 670 7.80 45.68 -52.27
C ASP A 670 9.18 45.43 -52.91
N LEU A 671 10.15 44.96 -52.11
CA LEU A 671 11.53 44.70 -52.55
C LEU A 671 11.62 43.64 -53.67
N VAL A 672 10.69 42.68 -53.71
CA VAL A 672 10.63 41.64 -54.74
C VAL A 672 9.52 41.87 -55.79
N GLY A 673 8.79 42.99 -55.70
CA GLY A 673 7.71 43.36 -56.63
C GLY A 673 6.40 42.61 -56.41
N VAL A 674 6.18 42.11 -55.19
CA VAL A 674 4.98 41.37 -54.76
C VAL A 674 4.04 42.30 -54.00
N SER A 675 2.73 42.14 -54.21
CA SER A 675 1.68 42.97 -53.60
C SER A 675 0.44 42.14 -53.25
N VAL A 676 -0.37 42.59 -52.28
CA VAL A 676 -1.63 41.92 -51.93
C VAL A 676 -2.59 41.98 -53.13
N LYS A 677 -3.29 40.88 -53.38
CA LYS A 677 -4.29 40.78 -54.46
C LYS A 677 -5.42 41.77 -54.20
N LEU A 678 -5.73 42.62 -55.19
CA LEU A 678 -6.85 43.56 -55.12
C LEU A 678 -8.18 42.86 -54.79
N GLY A 679 -8.73 43.16 -53.62
CA GLY A 679 -9.97 42.57 -53.09
C GLY A 679 -9.77 41.67 -51.88
N ASP A 680 -8.53 41.32 -51.53
CA ASP A 680 -8.15 40.77 -50.23
C ASP A 680 -7.73 41.91 -49.26
N THR A 681 -7.58 41.59 -47.97
CA THR A 681 -7.31 42.58 -46.91
C THR A 681 -5.86 43.07 -46.94
N ASP A 682 -5.68 44.39 -47.11
CA ASP A 682 -4.41 45.09 -47.31
C ASP A 682 -4.32 46.33 -46.38
N PRO A 683 -3.31 46.45 -45.48
CA PRO A 683 -2.29 45.44 -45.19
C PRO A 683 -2.88 44.20 -44.49
N PRO A 684 -2.29 43.01 -44.68
CA PRO A 684 -2.63 41.82 -43.92
C PRO A 684 -2.26 41.99 -42.44
N ALA A 685 -2.97 41.29 -41.56
CA ALA A 685 -2.74 41.29 -40.12
C ALA A 685 -2.66 39.87 -39.56
N LEU A 686 -1.69 39.67 -38.67
CA LEU A 686 -1.62 38.55 -37.73
C LEU A 686 -1.85 39.15 -36.34
N THR A 687 -3.05 38.99 -35.81
CA THR A 687 -3.58 39.75 -34.66
C THR A 687 -3.49 38.91 -33.41
N ARG A 688 -2.72 39.38 -32.42
CA ARG A 688 -2.74 38.83 -31.06
C ARG A 688 -4.04 39.23 -30.36
N ILE A 689 -4.83 38.24 -29.98
CA ILE A 689 -6.03 38.42 -29.15
C ILE A 689 -5.70 37.98 -27.73
N ILE A 690 -5.69 38.94 -26.81
CA ILE A 690 -5.59 38.65 -25.37
C ILE A 690 -7.02 38.55 -24.84
N THR A 691 -7.58 37.35 -24.91
CA THR A 691 -8.80 37.02 -24.18
C THR A 691 -8.40 36.85 -22.71
N GLN A 692 -8.55 37.91 -21.92
CA GLN A 692 -8.81 37.71 -20.51
C GLN A 692 -10.21 37.08 -20.41
N PRO A 693 -10.37 35.80 -20.05
CA PRO A 693 -11.65 35.34 -19.56
C PRO A 693 -11.99 36.24 -18.37
N SER A 694 -13.15 36.88 -18.42
CA SER A 694 -13.67 37.51 -17.23
C SER A 694 -14.04 36.41 -16.24
N GLU A 695 -13.88 36.73 -14.94
CA GLU A 695 -14.40 35.98 -13.81
C GLU A 695 -13.52 34.81 -13.36
N GLY A 696 -12.87 35.02 -12.21
CA GLY A 696 -12.31 33.95 -11.38
C GLY A 696 -13.21 33.68 -10.18
N GLY A 697 -13.10 32.48 -9.63
CA GLY A 697 -13.80 32.03 -8.42
C GLY A 697 -13.96 30.52 -8.44
N ILE A 698 -14.52 30.00 -9.54
CA ILE A 698 -14.69 28.56 -9.79
C ILE A 698 -14.16 28.22 -11.19
N LEU A 699 -13.37 27.14 -11.28
CA LEU A 699 -13.07 26.42 -12.52
C LEU A 699 -13.82 25.09 -12.53
N ILE A 700 -14.49 24.77 -13.64
CA ILE A 700 -15.24 23.53 -13.84
C ILE A 700 -14.84 22.92 -15.18
N GLU A 701 -14.39 21.68 -15.14
CA GLU A 701 -13.97 20.88 -16.30
C GLU A 701 -14.73 19.54 -16.31
N ASN A 702 -15.19 19.13 -17.49
CA ASN A 702 -15.88 17.85 -17.77
C ASN A 702 -17.07 17.45 -16.86
N SER A 703 -17.67 18.38 -16.12
CA SER A 703 -18.69 18.12 -15.10
C SER A 703 -20.11 18.54 -15.55
N ASP A 704 -21.15 17.74 -15.26
CA ASP A 704 -22.54 17.97 -15.69
C ASP A 704 -23.61 17.77 -14.56
N ASP A 705 -24.84 18.24 -14.83
CA ASP A 705 -26.10 18.01 -14.07
C ASP A 705 -26.12 18.32 -12.53
N HIS A 706 -25.28 19.23 -12.04
CA HIS A 706 -25.32 19.73 -10.65
C HIS A 706 -26.71 20.21 -10.18
N LYS A 707 -27.25 19.62 -9.11
CA LYS A 707 -28.66 19.77 -8.71
C LYS A 707 -28.98 21.09 -8.01
N SER A 708 -28.03 21.65 -7.25
CA SER A 708 -28.07 23.02 -6.75
C SER A 708 -26.70 23.50 -6.29
N TRP A 709 -26.35 24.73 -6.68
CA TRP A 709 -25.18 25.44 -6.17
C TRP A 709 -25.59 26.79 -5.57
N LYS A 710 -25.07 27.13 -4.39
CA LYS A 710 -25.37 28.39 -3.69
C LYS A 710 -24.12 29.03 -3.10
N PHE A 711 -23.43 29.83 -3.91
CA PHE A 711 -22.25 30.59 -3.48
C PHE A 711 -22.63 32.00 -3.04
N LYS A 712 -22.04 32.47 -1.94
CA LYS A 712 -22.04 33.90 -1.57
C LYS A 712 -20.74 34.56 -2.07
N SER A 713 -20.52 34.54 -3.38
CA SER A 713 -19.31 35.07 -4.01
C SER A 713 -19.40 36.57 -4.27
N ASP A 714 -18.25 37.25 -4.20
CA ASP A 714 -18.12 38.65 -4.62
C ASP A 714 -17.81 38.77 -6.14
N GLN A 715 -17.49 37.66 -6.83
CA GLN A 715 -17.28 37.55 -8.28
C GLN A 715 -17.93 36.26 -8.86
N TRP A 716 -17.84 36.01 -10.17
CA TRP A 716 -18.76 35.11 -10.89
C TRP A 716 -18.12 33.72 -11.21
N CYS A 717 -18.84 32.87 -11.95
CA CYS A 717 -18.46 31.48 -12.25
C CYS A 717 -18.32 31.25 -13.76
N HIS A 718 -17.27 30.56 -14.19
CA HIS A 718 -17.03 30.17 -15.58
C HIS A 718 -17.04 28.64 -15.72
N CYS A 719 -17.64 28.11 -16.79
CA CYS A 719 -17.82 26.68 -16.98
C CYS A 719 -17.38 26.28 -18.39
N LEU A 720 -16.45 25.34 -18.50
CA LEU A 720 -16.02 24.80 -19.78
C LEU A 720 -16.91 23.58 -20.13
N ASN A 721 -17.22 23.41 -21.42
CA ASN A 721 -17.89 22.25 -22.00
C ASN A 721 -19.36 21.90 -21.65
N LYS A 722 -20.13 22.69 -20.87
CA LYS A 722 -21.60 22.99 -21.03
C LYS A 722 -22.23 23.77 -19.85
N LYS A 723 -23.27 23.23 -19.18
CA LYS A 723 -24.39 24.02 -18.62
C LYS A 723 -24.21 24.34 -17.14
N CYS A 724 -23.92 25.60 -16.85
CA CYS A 724 -24.17 26.18 -15.53
C CYS A 724 -25.46 27.01 -15.53
N SER A 725 -26.37 26.74 -14.60
CA SER A 725 -27.53 27.59 -14.29
C SER A 725 -27.20 28.50 -13.09
N LYS A 726 -27.75 29.72 -13.10
CA LYS A 726 -27.48 30.79 -12.14
C LYS A 726 -28.75 31.15 -11.35
#